data_AF-A0A1H3JLH7-F1
#
_entry.id   AF-A0A1H3JLH7-F1
#
_cell.length_a   1.000
_cell.length_b   1.000
_cell.length_c   1.000
_cell.angle_alpha   90.00
_cell.angle_beta   90.00
_cell.angle_gamma   90.00
#
_symmetry.space_group_name_H-M   'P 1'
#
loop_
_entity.id
_entity.type
_entity.pdbx_description
1 polymer ?
#
loop_
_entity_poly.entity_id
_entity_poly.type
_entity_poly.pdbx_seq_one_letter_code
_entity_poly.pdbx_strand_id
1 'polypeptide(L)'
;MNDLIEAFRKIRIYGKEEKPSLHKPLLLLFMLGRCYHDKPRMIPFSVIDLKLKLLFGKFYQEALLAGNTHHPFGRLENDGIFEIENSFDLRRTSVGHFFKKELADKNIHGGFQEWIYRKLISEKDFVLKFAHELLDSYFKKNLHEQILKEVGLPQRHQLICENGDPIFQSNQNNIAENTENSTTNYFIDYLNSLHNISAGGANALAESQATNQYFGELYKPFPLVETIFNILGNDNEQVVILTGHAGDGKSTVAIDVLKRLRGLSPFEPLNKPPNELEIVEHPHQAGRQVAIVKDMSELSSEKRLQWISDAFHQAGSWLIVSNTGPLLNTLRDYTHHVPGDIESRILSRLNASYTADDLKTHTLTEFAKKLVILNMTRLDNVELGANLLSRMLQHSGWQACHECSIEQAACPLRLNRQALLDLGDQAIERVRWIYQRLTVYEQRLTMRQMVAHLAFSLTGGMNCQNASKSVAASSAVGINRGLDGLGQIIFSENFFGYRHGKLFPDSQRLRAVELNQRQSFGAPVAANFDRQLTSNHGIQWAELPATLQPLEKRWRSLARESAGTQWRFALRRLLYFFAKPMPNFDAQAEVYFDSFLQSPRLREFDRWRQTESLDVSNDLESLRWECLHILLELYSGFSFGQFTNNENIYLTLRRSDCEISQSTQLVVAKLNFDDFYIKYDSIKGLPLLCYQNDGPELALTLPLLDFIYWRHNGQLSNELSQIHLAQLDWFRAELLNKFNQKNKQNDIIILRSGIDGQIYQHRYFMKIKDNLLEVKQ
;
A
#
# COMPACT_ATOMS: atom_id res chain seq x y z
N MET A 1 -18.87 37.12 26.23
CA MET A 1 -19.27 35.75 26.65
C MET A 1 -20.67 35.37 26.13
N ASN A 2 -21.65 36.29 26.20
CA ASN A 2 -23.06 36.08 25.82
C ASN A 2 -23.31 35.62 24.37
N ASP A 3 -22.55 36.09 23.38
CA ASP A 3 -22.86 35.84 21.96
C ASP A 3 -22.74 34.35 21.54
N LEU A 4 -21.82 33.60 22.16
CA LEU A 4 -21.63 32.16 21.86
C LEU A 4 -22.77 31.31 22.42
N ILE A 5 -23.20 31.60 23.65
CA ILE A 5 -24.34 30.91 24.27
C ILE A 5 -25.62 31.24 23.49
N GLU A 6 -25.79 32.50 23.10
CA GLU A 6 -26.95 32.92 22.31
C GLU A 6 -26.98 32.25 20.93
N ALA A 7 -25.84 32.10 20.27
CA ALA A 7 -25.75 31.39 18.99
C ALA A 7 -26.18 29.91 19.10
N PHE A 8 -25.74 29.19 20.15
CA PHE A 8 -26.17 27.81 20.36
C PHE A 8 -27.65 27.69 20.76
N ARG A 9 -28.19 28.65 21.53
CA ARG A 9 -29.62 28.68 21.91
C ARG A 9 -30.55 28.99 20.73
N LYS A 10 -30.07 29.70 19.70
CA LYS A 10 -30.84 30.04 18.50
C LYS A 10 -31.01 28.85 17.53
N ILE A 11 -30.27 27.76 17.73
CA ILE A 11 -30.33 26.56 16.87
C ILE A 11 -31.72 25.93 16.94
N ARG A 12 -32.41 25.89 15.81
CA ARG A 12 -33.75 25.29 15.72
C ARG A 12 -33.66 23.82 15.33
N ILE A 13 -34.09 22.92 16.21
CA ILE A 13 -34.21 21.49 15.92
C ILE A 13 -35.63 21.17 15.43
N TYR A 14 -35.72 20.51 14.27
CA TYR A 14 -36.99 20.09 13.68
C TYR A 14 -37.52 18.82 14.34
N GLY A 15 -38.83 18.73 14.63
CA GLY A 15 -39.48 17.54 15.20
C GLY A 15 -40.55 17.91 16.23
N LYS A 16 -41.39 16.93 16.62
CA LYS A 16 -42.30 17.07 17.78
C LYS A 16 -41.51 16.87 19.07
N GLU A 17 -41.95 17.46 20.19
CA GLU A 17 -41.24 17.39 21.49
C GLU A 17 -40.86 15.94 21.90
N GLU A 18 -41.69 14.95 21.55
CA GLU A 18 -41.41 13.53 21.86
C GLU A 18 -40.48 12.82 20.87
N LYS A 19 -40.23 13.37 19.66
CA LYS A 19 -39.36 12.76 18.64
C LYS A 19 -38.59 13.84 17.84
N PRO A 20 -37.58 14.49 18.45
CA PRO A 20 -36.76 15.49 17.79
C PRO A 20 -35.82 14.87 16.74
N SER A 21 -35.52 15.62 15.68
CA SER A 21 -34.57 15.21 14.64
C SER A 21 -33.14 15.27 15.14
N LEU A 22 -32.44 14.13 15.12
CA LEU A 22 -31.07 14.01 15.63
C LEU A 22 -29.98 14.41 14.61
N HIS A 23 -30.37 14.92 13.43
CA HIS A 23 -29.41 15.30 12.38
C HIS A 23 -28.44 16.40 12.85
N LYS A 24 -28.96 17.53 13.35
CA LYS A 24 -28.15 18.66 13.82
C LYS A 24 -27.41 18.32 15.13
N PRO A 25 -28.05 17.74 16.17
CA PRO A 25 -27.34 17.38 17.40
C PRO A 25 -26.13 16.48 17.19
N LEU A 26 -26.23 15.45 16.33
CA LEU A 26 -25.11 14.55 16.05
C LEU A 26 -23.97 15.25 15.28
N LEU A 27 -24.28 16.15 14.33
CA LEU A 27 -23.26 16.94 13.65
C LEU A 27 -22.57 17.90 14.62
N LEU A 28 -23.33 18.60 15.46
CA LEU A 28 -22.78 19.52 16.46
C LEU A 28 -21.88 18.80 17.46
N LEU A 29 -22.29 17.65 17.98
CA LEU A 29 -21.46 16.84 18.90
C LEU A 29 -20.16 16.38 18.25
N PHE A 30 -20.22 15.95 16.98
CA PHE A 30 -19.01 15.61 16.23
C PHE A 30 -18.08 16.82 16.06
N MET A 31 -18.61 17.98 15.71
CA MET A 31 -17.82 19.20 15.51
C MET A 31 -17.27 19.75 16.83
N LEU A 32 -18.01 19.65 17.93
CA LEU A 32 -17.56 19.98 19.28
C LEU A 32 -16.38 19.09 19.70
N GLY A 33 -16.46 17.78 19.46
CA GLY A 33 -15.34 16.87 19.68
C GLY A 33 -14.08 17.27 18.90
N ARG A 34 -14.24 17.74 17.65
CA ARG A 34 -13.12 18.28 16.87
C ARG A 34 -12.52 19.54 17.49
N CYS A 35 -13.35 20.48 17.95
CA CYS A 35 -12.89 21.67 18.67
C CYS A 35 -12.17 21.31 19.97
N TYR A 36 -12.64 20.29 20.70
CA TYR A 36 -11.98 19.81 21.92
C TYR A 36 -10.53 19.38 21.65
N HIS A 37 -10.28 18.74 20.50
CA HIS A 37 -8.97 18.24 20.08
C HIS A 37 -8.17 19.17 19.15
N ASP A 38 -8.52 20.46 19.10
CA ASP A 38 -7.84 21.49 18.28
C ASP A 38 -7.68 21.09 16.81
N LYS A 39 -8.65 20.33 16.28
CA LYS A 39 -8.62 19.90 14.88
C LYS A 39 -9.03 21.04 13.95
N PRO A 40 -8.52 21.09 12.70
CA PRO A 40 -8.86 22.14 11.74
C PRO A 40 -10.37 22.41 11.64
N ARG A 41 -10.71 23.72 11.61
CA ARG A 41 -12.07 24.27 11.62
C ARG A 41 -12.91 23.76 10.44
N MET A 42 -12.39 23.95 9.23
CA MET A 42 -13.03 23.57 7.98
C MET A 42 -12.65 22.13 7.64
N ILE A 43 -13.63 21.29 7.33
CA ILE A 43 -13.39 19.90 6.95
C ILE A 43 -14.18 19.49 5.70
N PRO A 44 -13.64 18.57 4.88
CA PRO A 44 -14.33 18.11 3.69
C PRO A 44 -15.68 17.48 4.03
N PHE A 45 -16.70 17.78 3.25
CA PHE A 45 -18.03 17.21 3.39
C PHE A 45 -18.00 15.67 3.34
N SER A 46 -17.11 15.07 2.54
CA SER A 46 -16.93 13.60 2.46
C SER A 46 -16.56 12.97 3.82
N VAL A 47 -15.74 13.65 4.62
CA VAL A 47 -15.36 13.21 5.98
C VAL A 47 -16.53 13.35 6.94
N ILE A 48 -17.26 14.46 6.87
CA ILE A 48 -18.47 14.69 7.67
C ILE A 48 -19.53 13.65 7.35
N ASP A 49 -19.78 13.39 6.06
CA ASP A 49 -20.76 12.42 5.58
C ASP A 49 -20.45 11.02 6.09
N LEU A 50 -19.17 10.61 6.01
CA LEU A 50 -18.74 9.31 6.53
C LEU A 50 -18.96 9.20 8.03
N LYS A 51 -18.57 10.24 8.79
CA LYS A 51 -18.73 10.21 10.26
C LYS A 51 -20.20 10.24 10.67
N LEU A 52 -21.04 11.04 10.01
CA LEU A 52 -22.47 11.07 10.27
C LEU A 52 -23.15 9.75 9.89
N LYS A 53 -22.73 9.05 8.82
CA LYS A 53 -23.23 7.71 8.52
C LYS A 53 -22.96 6.73 9.67
N LEU A 54 -21.76 6.77 10.26
CA LEU A 54 -21.40 5.92 11.40
C LEU A 54 -22.22 6.27 12.65
N LEU A 55 -22.38 7.56 12.95
CA LEU A 55 -23.17 8.02 14.09
C LEU A 55 -24.66 7.71 13.91
N PHE A 56 -25.21 7.91 12.71
CA PHE A 56 -26.62 7.61 12.42
C PHE A 56 -26.87 6.10 12.46
N GLY A 57 -25.94 5.28 11.97
CA GLY A 57 -26.06 3.83 12.06
C GLY A 57 -26.17 3.32 13.50
N LYS A 58 -25.56 4.01 14.46
CA LYS A 58 -25.60 3.65 15.89
C LYS A 58 -26.74 4.31 16.66
N PHE A 59 -27.05 5.57 16.36
CA PHE A 59 -27.89 6.42 17.21
C PHE A 59 -29.13 6.99 16.50
N TYR A 60 -29.24 6.86 15.18
CA TYR A 60 -30.35 7.42 14.40
C TYR A 60 -30.59 6.70 13.06
N GLN A 61 -30.89 5.41 13.13
CA GLN A 61 -30.91 4.49 11.98
C GLN A 61 -31.94 4.87 10.91
N GLU A 62 -33.10 5.44 11.30
CA GLU A 62 -34.14 5.91 10.38
C GLU A 62 -33.59 6.95 9.38
N ALA A 63 -32.74 7.88 9.84
CA ALA A 63 -32.15 8.90 8.98
C ALA A 63 -31.04 8.37 8.06
N LEU A 64 -30.32 7.33 8.50
CA LEU A 64 -29.33 6.66 7.67
C LEU A 64 -30.01 5.99 6.45
N LEU A 65 -31.12 5.28 6.69
CA LEU A 65 -31.89 4.61 5.63
C LEU A 65 -32.46 5.62 4.61
N ALA A 66 -32.82 6.82 5.06
CA ALA A 66 -33.31 7.88 4.18
C ALA A 66 -32.20 8.59 3.36
N GLY A 67 -30.91 8.29 3.60
CA GLY A 67 -29.79 8.88 2.84
C GLY A 67 -29.51 10.37 3.14
N ASN A 68 -30.07 10.89 4.23
CA ASN A 68 -30.24 12.32 4.49
C ASN A 68 -29.14 12.96 5.37
N THR A 69 -27.97 12.34 5.43
CA THR A 69 -26.81 12.77 6.24
C THR A 69 -26.26 14.16 5.88
N HIS A 70 -26.59 14.69 4.70
CA HIS A 70 -26.16 16.00 4.22
C HIS A 70 -27.07 17.16 4.67
N HIS A 71 -28.31 16.87 5.11
CA HIS A 71 -29.26 17.89 5.52
C HIS A 71 -28.81 18.82 6.65
N PRO A 72 -28.15 18.36 7.74
CA PRO A 72 -27.76 19.27 8.82
C PRO A 72 -26.72 20.30 8.37
N PHE A 73 -25.97 20.03 7.29
CA PHE A 73 -24.93 20.90 6.75
C PHE A 73 -25.48 22.29 6.38
N GLY A 74 -26.40 22.37 5.40
CA GLY A 74 -27.01 23.65 5.01
C GLY A 74 -28.01 24.20 6.04
N ARG A 75 -28.50 23.38 6.97
CA ARG A 75 -29.44 23.83 8.00
C ARG A 75 -28.75 24.53 9.17
N LEU A 76 -27.53 24.12 9.53
CA LEU A 76 -26.72 24.82 10.54
C LEU A 76 -26.11 26.12 9.99
N GLU A 77 -25.87 26.19 8.68
CA GLU A 77 -25.51 27.44 8.02
C GLU A 77 -26.64 28.48 8.14
N ASN A 78 -27.90 28.08 7.89
CA ASN A 78 -29.06 28.95 8.09
C ASN A 78 -29.28 29.37 9.56
N ASP A 79 -28.79 28.58 10.52
CA ASP A 79 -28.82 28.94 11.95
C ASP A 79 -27.69 29.93 12.32
N GLY A 80 -26.80 30.28 11.39
CA GLY A 80 -25.71 31.24 11.59
C GLY A 80 -24.52 30.71 12.39
N ILE A 81 -24.47 29.40 12.66
CA ILE A 81 -23.38 28.76 13.44
C ILE A 81 -22.35 28.06 12.55
N PHE A 82 -22.74 27.70 11.33
CA PHE A 82 -21.90 26.95 10.39
C PHE A 82 -21.52 27.80 9.20
N GLU A 83 -20.34 27.55 8.66
CA GLU A 83 -19.80 28.15 7.44
C GLU A 83 -19.60 27.05 6.41
N ILE A 84 -20.01 27.29 5.17
CA ILE A 84 -19.85 26.38 4.04
C ILE A 84 -19.10 27.11 2.94
N GLU A 85 -17.99 26.52 2.52
CA GLU A 85 -17.14 27.04 1.46
C GLU A 85 -17.93 27.18 0.15
N ASN A 86 -17.84 28.36 -0.49
CA ASN A 86 -18.50 28.68 -1.76
C ASN A 86 -20.01 28.36 -1.79
N SER A 87 -20.70 28.53 -0.66
CA SER A 87 -22.12 28.19 -0.50
C SER A 87 -23.06 28.84 -1.53
N PHE A 88 -22.72 30.04 -2.00
CA PHE A 88 -23.47 30.78 -3.02
C PHE A 88 -23.43 30.13 -4.41
N ASP A 89 -22.37 29.36 -4.72
CA ASP A 89 -22.19 28.65 -5.98
C ASP A 89 -22.79 27.23 -5.99
N LEU A 90 -23.42 26.82 -4.89
CA LEU A 90 -23.97 25.48 -4.70
C LEU A 90 -25.47 25.46 -4.92
N ARG A 91 -25.93 24.46 -5.69
CA ARG A 91 -27.36 24.30 -5.96
C ARG A 91 -28.11 23.83 -4.71
N ARG A 92 -29.32 24.36 -4.55
CA ARG A 92 -30.26 23.98 -3.49
C ARG A 92 -31.60 23.54 -4.06
N THR A 93 -32.22 22.59 -3.39
CA THR A 93 -33.62 22.22 -3.58
C THR A 93 -34.56 23.38 -3.18
N SER A 94 -35.83 23.33 -3.60
CA SER A 94 -36.87 24.31 -3.23
C SER A 94 -37.07 24.45 -1.71
N VAL A 95 -36.71 23.43 -0.94
CA VAL A 95 -36.75 23.41 0.54
C VAL A 95 -35.41 23.77 1.19
N GLY A 96 -34.42 24.21 0.39
CA GLY A 96 -33.16 24.78 0.86
C GLY A 96 -32.02 23.78 1.13
N HIS A 97 -32.20 22.49 0.83
CA HIS A 97 -31.15 21.46 0.99
C HIS A 97 -30.19 21.44 -0.20
N PHE A 98 -28.89 21.29 0.08
CA PHE A 98 -27.87 21.06 -0.94
C PHE A 98 -27.97 19.69 -1.58
N PHE A 99 -27.44 19.55 -2.80
CA PHE A 99 -27.28 18.25 -3.44
C PHE A 99 -26.04 17.53 -2.91
N LYS A 100 -26.26 16.39 -2.24
CA LYS A 100 -25.19 15.58 -1.62
C LYS A 100 -24.04 15.23 -2.58
N LYS A 101 -24.37 14.84 -3.81
CA LYS A 101 -23.37 14.48 -4.83
C LYS A 101 -22.49 15.67 -5.20
N GLU A 102 -23.08 16.86 -5.32
CA GLU A 102 -22.34 18.07 -5.65
C GLU A 102 -21.39 18.50 -4.54
N LEU A 103 -21.79 18.37 -3.26
CA LEU A 103 -20.91 18.63 -2.12
C LEU A 103 -19.69 17.69 -2.10
N ALA A 104 -19.90 16.42 -2.48
CA ALA A 104 -18.83 15.43 -2.55
C ALA A 104 -17.90 15.64 -3.75
N ASP A 105 -18.47 15.82 -4.94
CA ASP A 105 -17.72 15.95 -6.20
C ASP A 105 -16.88 17.23 -6.23
N LYS A 106 -17.38 18.34 -5.66
CA LYS A 106 -16.65 19.61 -5.54
C LYS A 106 -15.73 19.70 -4.30
N ASN A 107 -15.66 18.64 -3.49
CA ASN A 107 -14.88 18.59 -2.25
C ASN A 107 -15.11 19.79 -1.31
N ILE A 108 -16.39 20.16 -1.11
CA ILE A 108 -16.76 21.35 -0.33
C ILE A 108 -16.41 21.16 1.14
N HIS A 109 -15.78 22.17 1.75
CA HIS A 109 -15.50 22.17 3.18
C HIS A 109 -16.59 22.90 3.97
N GLY A 110 -16.80 22.48 5.21
CA GLY A 110 -17.64 23.22 6.16
C GLY A 110 -17.17 23.04 7.60
N GLY A 111 -17.54 24.00 8.43
CA GLY A 111 -17.11 24.07 9.82
C GLY A 111 -17.92 25.07 10.62
N PHE A 112 -17.61 25.23 11.90
CA PHE A 112 -18.15 26.36 12.66
C PHE A 112 -17.67 27.68 12.06
N GLN A 113 -18.48 28.73 12.20
CA GLN A 113 -18.06 30.11 11.92
C GLN A 113 -16.74 30.41 12.66
N GLU A 114 -15.83 31.15 12.01
CA GLU A 114 -14.48 31.42 12.53
C GLU A 114 -14.49 31.92 13.99
N TRP A 115 -15.36 32.87 14.31
CA TRP A 115 -15.47 33.44 15.65
C TRP A 115 -15.97 32.44 16.71
N ILE A 116 -16.83 31.49 16.31
CA ILE A 116 -17.32 30.40 17.17
C ILE A 116 -16.20 29.41 17.42
N TYR A 117 -15.52 28.99 16.36
CA TYR A 117 -14.42 28.03 16.44
C TYR A 117 -13.30 28.55 17.34
N ARG A 118 -12.83 29.79 17.12
CA ARG A 118 -11.77 30.42 17.94
C ARG A 118 -12.11 30.40 19.43
N LYS A 119 -13.36 30.69 19.76
CA LYS A 119 -13.80 30.72 21.16
C LYS A 119 -13.95 29.33 21.77
N LEU A 120 -14.40 28.33 21.00
CA LEU A 120 -14.50 26.95 21.46
C LEU A 120 -13.13 26.29 21.69
N ILE A 121 -12.12 26.63 20.88
CA ILE A 121 -10.76 26.13 21.09
C ILE A 121 -10.03 26.86 22.23
N SER A 122 -10.34 28.13 22.49
CA SER A 122 -9.74 28.87 23.61
C SER A 122 -10.38 28.52 24.96
N GLU A 123 -11.67 28.20 25.00
CA GLU A 123 -12.44 27.96 26.22
C GLU A 123 -13.13 26.59 26.16
N LYS A 124 -12.37 25.52 26.44
CA LYS A 124 -12.84 24.12 26.32
C LYS A 124 -14.05 23.78 27.20
N ASP A 125 -14.26 24.51 28.28
CA ASP A 125 -15.43 24.34 29.16
C ASP A 125 -16.74 24.58 28.40
N PHE A 126 -16.76 25.50 27.43
CA PHE A 126 -17.93 25.70 26.57
C PHE A 126 -18.20 24.49 25.68
N VAL A 127 -17.16 23.80 25.22
CA VAL A 127 -17.31 22.59 24.40
C VAL A 127 -18.02 21.49 25.21
N LEU A 128 -17.57 21.25 26.44
CA LEU A 128 -18.16 20.25 27.32
C LEU A 128 -19.58 20.65 27.75
N LYS A 129 -19.78 21.93 28.08
CA LYS A 129 -21.10 22.47 28.42
C LYS A 129 -22.11 22.24 27.30
N PHE A 130 -21.81 22.68 26.07
CA PHE A 130 -22.74 22.51 24.96
C PHE A 130 -22.94 21.06 24.57
N ALA A 131 -21.90 20.21 24.70
CA ALA A 131 -22.05 18.79 24.47
C ALA A 131 -23.01 18.14 25.47
N HIS A 132 -22.89 18.47 26.75
CA HIS A 132 -23.82 17.97 27.78
C HIS A 132 -25.23 18.53 27.60
N GLU A 133 -25.39 19.82 27.29
CA GLU A 133 -26.71 20.41 26.99
C GLU A 133 -27.39 19.70 25.80
N LEU A 134 -26.65 19.40 24.73
CA LEU A 134 -27.17 18.63 23.58
C LEU A 134 -27.53 17.19 23.95
N LEU A 135 -26.70 16.53 24.77
CA LEU A 135 -26.95 15.16 25.22
C LEU A 135 -28.20 15.08 26.11
N ASP A 136 -28.30 15.95 27.10
CA ASP A 136 -29.43 16.00 28.03
C ASP A 136 -30.74 16.38 27.32
N SER A 137 -30.68 17.21 26.28
CA SER A 137 -31.87 17.65 25.52
C SER A 137 -32.37 16.64 24.50
N TYR A 138 -31.48 15.88 23.84
CA TYR A 138 -31.85 15.11 22.63
C TYR A 138 -31.60 13.60 22.72
N PHE A 139 -30.89 13.11 23.74
CA PHE A 139 -30.49 11.71 23.83
C PHE A 139 -30.83 11.08 25.19
N LYS A 140 -31.19 9.80 25.19
CA LYS A 140 -31.40 9.04 26.42
C LYS A 140 -30.10 8.93 27.22
N LYS A 141 -30.16 9.10 28.54
CA LYS A 141 -28.99 9.10 29.45
C LYS A 141 -28.05 7.90 29.27
N ASN A 142 -28.60 6.70 29.01
CA ASN A 142 -27.81 5.49 28.80
C ASN A 142 -26.94 5.51 27.53
N LEU A 143 -27.21 6.41 26.58
CA LEU A 143 -26.42 6.57 25.35
C LEU A 143 -25.33 7.65 25.48
N HIS A 144 -25.34 8.46 26.53
CA HIS A 144 -24.47 9.63 26.65
C HIS A 144 -22.99 9.26 26.60
N GLU A 145 -22.56 8.29 27.40
CA GLU A 145 -21.16 7.84 27.45
C GLU A 145 -20.69 7.26 26.11
N GLN A 146 -21.57 6.51 25.44
CA GLN A 146 -21.27 5.96 24.13
C GLN A 146 -21.13 7.05 23.07
N ILE A 147 -22.02 8.06 23.08
CA ILE A 147 -21.96 9.17 22.12
C ILE A 147 -20.71 10.01 22.36
N LEU A 148 -20.41 10.38 23.61
CA LEU A 148 -19.18 11.12 23.98
C LEU A 148 -17.93 10.39 23.47
N LYS A 149 -17.84 9.08 23.71
CA LYS A 149 -16.76 8.24 23.19
C LYS A 149 -16.65 8.29 21.66
N GLU A 150 -17.77 8.15 20.94
CA GLU A 150 -17.78 8.11 19.48
C GLU A 150 -17.42 9.45 18.84
N VAL A 151 -17.74 10.58 19.49
CA VAL A 151 -17.37 11.92 19.01
C VAL A 151 -16.03 12.41 19.55
N GLY A 152 -15.40 11.66 20.46
CA GLY A 152 -14.09 11.98 21.02
C GLY A 152 -14.12 12.99 22.15
N LEU A 153 -15.23 13.12 22.88
CA LEU A 153 -15.32 13.98 24.07
C LEU A 153 -15.09 13.15 25.36
N PRO A 154 -14.57 13.75 26.45
CA PRO A 154 -14.32 13.06 27.70
C PRO A 154 -15.62 12.53 28.32
N GLN A 155 -15.53 11.36 28.92
CA GLN A 155 -16.63 10.66 29.59
C GLN A 155 -16.86 11.22 30.99
N ARG A 156 -18.07 11.16 31.57
CA ARG A 156 -18.32 11.81 32.88
C ARG A 156 -17.46 11.23 34.00
N HIS A 157 -17.07 9.97 33.90
CA HIS A 157 -16.17 9.30 34.84
C HIS A 157 -14.71 9.79 34.77
N GLN A 158 -14.33 10.52 33.72
CA GLN A 158 -13.03 11.17 33.60
C GLN A 158 -13.02 12.60 34.17
N LEU A 159 -14.18 13.13 34.58
CA LEU A 159 -14.36 14.50 35.07
C LEU A 159 -14.48 14.59 36.60
N ILE A 160 -14.37 13.46 37.32
CA ILE A 160 -14.46 13.42 38.79
C ILE A 160 -13.09 13.08 39.38
N CYS A 161 -12.40 14.11 39.87
CA CYS A 161 -11.56 14.10 41.07
C CYS A 161 -11.55 15.54 41.63
N GLU A 162 -12.14 15.72 42.82
CA GLU A 162 -12.18 16.98 43.55
C GLU A 162 -10.79 17.29 44.13
N ASN A 163 -10.08 18.21 43.49
CA ASN A 163 -9.33 19.34 44.05
C ASN A 163 -8.38 19.84 42.96
N GLY A 164 -8.74 20.97 42.37
CA GLY A 164 -8.21 21.47 41.11
C GLY A 164 -6.72 21.75 41.11
N ASP A 165 -6.04 21.20 40.11
CA ASP A 165 -5.03 21.86 39.28
C ASP A 165 -4.88 21.08 37.95
N PRO A 166 -4.69 21.76 36.79
CA PRO A 166 -4.63 21.09 35.50
C PRO A 166 -3.23 20.53 35.23
N ILE A 167 -3.12 19.21 35.16
CA ILE A 167 -1.89 18.52 34.75
C ILE A 167 -2.07 17.98 33.32
N PHE A 168 -1.54 18.71 32.34
CA PHE A 168 -0.82 18.10 31.22
C PHE A 168 0.62 17.89 31.71
N GLN A 169 0.88 16.77 32.38
CA GLN A 169 2.25 16.28 32.54
C GLN A 169 2.37 15.02 31.68
N SER A 170 3.28 15.15 30.73
CA SER A 170 4.09 14.08 30.17
C SER A 170 4.27 12.92 31.14
N ASN A 171 3.76 11.75 30.80
CA ASN A 171 4.28 10.50 31.36
C ASN A 171 5.65 10.22 30.73
N GLN A 172 6.66 10.91 31.25
CA GLN A 172 8.04 10.44 31.27
C GLN A 172 8.48 10.46 32.73
N ASN A 173 8.94 9.30 33.19
CA ASN A 173 9.63 9.04 34.46
C ASN A 173 8.77 9.03 35.73
N ASN A 174 8.33 7.83 36.11
CA ASN A 174 8.65 7.24 37.42
C ASN A 174 8.24 5.76 37.45
N ILE A 175 9.24 4.89 37.35
CA ILE A 175 9.18 3.52 37.85
C ILE A 175 9.47 3.62 39.34
N ALA A 176 8.44 3.46 40.18
CA ALA A 176 8.52 2.77 41.46
C ALA A 176 7.14 2.72 42.11
N GLU A 177 6.74 1.49 42.45
CA GLU A 177 5.82 1.12 43.52
C GLU A 177 4.36 1.61 43.40
N ASN A 178 3.54 0.78 42.73
CA ASN A 178 2.35 0.21 43.36
C ASN A 178 1.95 -1.08 42.62
N THR A 179 2.15 -2.20 43.32
CA THR A 179 1.81 -3.56 42.89
C THR A 179 0.30 -3.80 42.95
N GLU A 180 -0.38 -3.64 41.83
CA GLU A 180 -1.55 -4.44 41.46
C GLU A 180 -1.44 -4.85 39.98
N ASN A 181 -1.21 -6.16 39.75
CA ASN A 181 -1.10 -6.90 38.48
C ASN A 181 -1.38 -6.12 37.18
N SER A 182 -0.36 -5.48 36.61
CA SER A 182 -0.48 -4.81 35.31
C SER A 182 -0.53 -5.85 34.18
N THR A 183 -1.70 -6.09 33.61
CA THR A 183 -1.90 -7.01 32.48
C THR A 183 -1.81 -6.32 31.12
N THR A 184 -1.24 -5.12 31.04
CA THR A 184 -1.38 -4.24 29.86
C THR A 184 -0.02 -3.95 29.24
N ASN A 185 0.19 -4.39 28.01
CA ASN A 185 1.36 -4.03 27.22
C ASN A 185 1.02 -2.92 26.22
N TYR A 186 1.52 -1.71 26.49
CA TYR A 186 1.31 -0.52 25.67
C TYR A 186 1.89 -0.62 24.26
N PHE A 187 2.87 -1.49 24.01
CA PHE A 187 3.37 -1.75 22.66
C PHE A 187 2.31 -2.46 21.79
N ILE A 188 1.51 -3.37 22.37
CA ILE A 188 0.40 -4.01 21.65
C ILE A 188 -0.67 -2.99 21.28
N ASP A 189 -0.99 -2.08 22.20
CA ASP A 189 -1.93 -0.99 21.94
C ASP A 189 -1.37 -0.03 20.88
N TYR A 190 -0.07 0.22 20.89
CA TYR A 190 0.60 0.98 19.84
C TYR A 190 0.51 0.28 18.48
N LEU A 191 0.80 -1.02 18.36
CA LEU A 191 0.61 -1.76 17.10
C LEU A 191 -0.84 -1.67 16.61
N ASN A 192 -1.80 -1.82 17.52
CA ASN A 192 -3.23 -1.68 17.20
C ASN A 192 -3.62 -0.25 16.79
N SER A 193 -2.84 0.77 17.17
CA SER A 193 -3.05 2.18 16.78
C SER A 193 -2.52 2.53 15.40
N LEU A 194 -1.65 1.68 14.82
CA LEU A 194 -1.09 1.87 13.47
C LEU A 194 -2.08 1.54 12.34
N HIS A 195 -3.21 0.91 12.67
CA HIS A 195 -4.23 0.52 11.70
C HIS A 195 -5.62 1.05 12.07
N ASN A 196 -6.50 1.22 11.08
CA ASN A 196 -7.83 1.80 11.23
C ASN A 196 -8.96 0.75 11.45
N ILE A 197 -8.62 -0.51 11.71
CA ILE A 197 -9.59 -1.58 11.99
C ILE A 197 -10.15 -1.46 13.42
N SER A 198 -9.27 -1.19 14.39
CA SER A 198 -9.63 -0.89 15.78
C SER A 198 -9.86 0.62 15.96
N ALA A 199 -10.50 1.03 17.06
CA ALA A 199 -10.88 2.42 17.34
C ALA A 199 -9.70 3.39 17.62
N GLY A 200 -8.46 3.02 17.30
CA GLY A 200 -7.22 3.66 17.77
C GLY A 200 -6.36 4.35 16.71
N GLY A 201 -6.86 4.66 15.51
CA GLY A 201 -6.06 5.16 14.37
C GLY A 201 -5.36 6.53 14.48
N ALA A 202 -5.05 7.00 15.69
CA ALA A 202 -4.44 8.29 15.96
C ALA A 202 -2.93 8.35 15.63
N ASN A 203 -2.21 7.22 15.62
CA ASN A 203 -0.74 7.17 15.43
C ASN A 203 -0.28 6.85 14.00
N ALA A 204 -1.17 6.95 13.00
CA ALA A 204 -0.82 6.69 11.60
C ALA A 204 -0.08 7.86 10.90
N LEU A 205 0.03 9.01 11.57
CA LEU A 205 0.67 10.23 11.10
C LEU A 205 2.16 10.25 11.46
N ALA A 206 2.99 10.81 10.57
CA ALA A 206 4.45 10.84 10.75
C ALA A 206 4.87 11.69 11.96
N GLU A 207 4.08 12.71 12.29
CA GLU A 207 4.22 13.58 13.46
C GLU A 207 4.10 12.78 14.76
N SER A 208 3.03 11.98 14.86
CA SER A 208 2.75 11.15 16.02
C SER A 208 3.72 9.97 16.14
N GLN A 209 4.26 9.50 15.02
CA GLN A 209 5.34 8.51 14.98
C GLN A 209 6.66 9.09 15.46
N ALA A 210 6.99 10.32 15.05
CA ALA A 210 8.27 10.95 15.40
C ALA A 210 8.44 11.23 16.89
N THR A 211 7.35 11.38 17.65
CA THR A 211 7.37 11.59 19.10
C THR A 211 7.15 10.31 19.91
N ASN A 212 6.86 9.17 19.26
CA ASN A 212 6.55 7.92 19.96
C ASN A 212 7.80 7.08 20.23
N GLN A 213 7.97 6.63 21.47
CA GLN A 213 9.12 5.82 21.89
C GLN A 213 9.26 4.48 21.15
N TYR A 214 8.16 3.89 20.65
CA TYR A 214 8.20 2.60 19.95
C TYR A 214 8.54 2.71 18.46
N PHE A 215 8.49 3.91 17.88
CA PHE A 215 8.64 4.05 16.43
C PHE A 215 10.10 3.84 15.98
N GLY A 216 11.07 4.31 16.76
CA GLY A 216 12.49 4.28 16.41
C GLY A 216 12.97 2.86 16.07
N GLU A 217 12.66 1.87 16.91
CA GLU A 217 13.06 0.48 16.69
C GLU A 217 12.31 -0.17 15.51
N LEU A 218 11.05 0.21 15.26
CA LEU A 218 10.25 -0.37 14.19
C LEU A 218 10.69 0.04 12.78
N TYR A 219 11.37 1.17 12.64
CA TYR A 219 11.62 1.78 11.34
C TYR A 219 13.12 1.89 11.02
N LYS A 220 13.49 1.54 9.77
CA LYS A 220 14.84 1.75 9.23
C LYS A 220 14.85 3.04 8.42
N PRO A 221 15.78 3.98 8.68
CA PRO A 221 15.96 5.15 7.82
C PRO A 221 16.15 4.73 6.36
N PHE A 222 15.49 5.45 5.45
CA PHE A 222 15.68 5.21 4.02
C PHE A 222 17.15 5.50 3.62
N PRO A 223 17.73 4.73 2.69
CA PRO A 223 19.07 5.02 2.16
C PRO A 223 19.23 6.45 1.66
N LEU A 224 18.14 7.04 1.16
CA LEU A 224 18.07 8.41 0.67
C LEU A 224 18.44 9.48 1.72
N VAL A 225 18.28 9.18 3.01
CA VAL A 225 18.61 10.13 4.11
C VAL A 225 20.08 10.54 4.04
N GLU A 226 20.98 9.59 3.79
CA GLU A 226 22.42 9.84 3.67
C GLU A 226 22.72 10.73 2.46
N THR A 227 22.12 10.40 1.32
CA THR A 227 22.31 11.19 0.09
C THR A 227 21.83 12.62 0.29
N ILE A 228 20.63 12.82 0.85
CA ILE A 228 20.07 14.16 1.07
C ILE A 228 20.95 14.94 2.05
N PHE A 229 21.38 14.33 3.15
CA PHE A 229 22.26 14.97 4.12
C PHE A 229 23.56 15.48 3.46
N ASN A 230 24.21 14.64 2.64
CA ASN A 230 25.43 15.01 1.93
C ASN A 230 25.18 16.13 0.90
N ILE A 231 24.07 16.09 0.16
CA ILE A 231 23.72 17.14 -0.80
C ILE A 231 23.56 18.50 -0.12
N LEU A 232 22.91 18.53 1.04
CA LEU A 232 22.63 19.77 1.77
C LEU A 232 23.90 20.42 2.35
N GLY A 233 24.95 19.63 2.61
CA GLY A 233 26.26 20.08 3.10
C GLY A 233 27.34 20.28 2.03
N ASN A 234 26.99 20.22 0.74
CA ASN A 234 27.96 20.46 -0.34
C ASN A 234 28.43 21.93 -0.40
N ASP A 235 29.55 22.19 -1.08
CA ASP A 235 30.10 23.54 -1.25
C ASP A 235 29.11 24.51 -1.93
N ASN A 236 28.31 24.01 -2.88
CA ASN A 236 27.29 24.81 -3.56
C ASN A 236 25.96 24.72 -2.81
N GLU A 237 25.25 25.84 -2.64
CA GLU A 237 23.86 25.84 -2.17
C GLU A 237 22.93 25.16 -3.17
N GLN A 238 22.05 24.29 -2.69
CA GLN A 238 21.16 23.49 -3.54
C GLN A 238 19.76 23.40 -2.95
N VAL A 239 18.80 23.16 -3.83
CA VAL A 239 17.40 22.87 -3.46
C VAL A 239 17.15 21.40 -3.75
N VAL A 240 16.76 20.65 -2.72
CA VAL A 240 16.38 19.25 -2.81
C VAL A 240 14.88 19.14 -2.63
N ILE A 241 14.20 18.54 -3.60
CA ILE A 241 12.76 18.28 -3.54
C ILE A 241 12.53 16.78 -3.40
N LEU A 242 11.90 16.39 -2.30
CA LEU A 242 11.45 15.03 -2.07
C LEU A 242 9.95 14.92 -2.37
N THR A 243 9.61 14.08 -3.36
CA THR A 243 8.23 13.90 -3.82
C THR A 243 7.80 12.45 -3.87
N GLY A 244 6.50 12.24 -4.06
CA GLY A 244 5.84 10.94 -4.07
C GLY A 244 4.41 10.99 -3.55
N HIS A 245 3.76 9.84 -3.36
CA HIS A 245 2.36 9.75 -2.93
C HIS A 245 2.19 9.83 -1.41
N ALA A 246 0.96 10.09 -0.97
CA ALA A 246 0.63 10.15 0.46
C ALA A 246 0.91 8.80 1.13
N GLY A 247 1.72 8.80 2.19
CA GLY A 247 2.09 7.58 2.95
C GLY A 247 3.38 6.88 2.50
N ASP A 248 4.09 7.38 1.48
CA ASP A 248 5.39 6.83 1.04
C ASP A 248 6.54 7.04 2.03
N GLY A 249 6.35 7.87 3.06
CA GLY A 249 7.38 8.14 4.07
C GLY A 249 8.17 9.42 3.85
N LYS A 250 7.76 10.32 2.93
CA LYS A 250 8.47 11.58 2.66
C LYS A 250 8.70 12.44 3.92
N SER A 251 7.66 12.60 4.73
CA SER A 251 7.76 13.35 5.99
C SER A 251 8.67 12.65 7.00
N THR A 252 8.71 11.32 7.00
CA THR A 252 9.63 10.53 7.83
C THR A 252 11.08 10.75 7.41
N VAL A 253 11.38 10.74 6.10
CA VAL A 253 12.72 11.04 5.56
C VAL A 253 13.17 12.45 5.97
N ALA A 254 12.31 13.46 5.85
CA ALA A 254 12.67 14.82 6.26
C ALA A 254 12.92 14.93 7.76
N ILE A 255 12.18 14.18 8.58
CA ILE A 255 12.42 14.10 10.03
C ILE A 255 13.76 13.41 10.33
N ASP A 256 14.10 12.34 9.62
CA ASP A 256 15.40 11.67 9.78
C ASP A 256 16.58 12.58 9.40
N VAL A 257 16.44 13.34 8.30
CA VAL A 257 17.43 14.36 7.88
C VAL A 257 17.52 15.49 8.92
N LEU A 258 16.43 15.86 9.57
CA LEU A 258 16.44 16.83 10.67
C LEU A 258 17.16 16.30 11.92
N LYS A 259 16.95 15.03 12.29
CA LYS A 259 17.57 14.38 13.47
C LYS A 259 19.09 14.31 13.34
N ARG A 260 19.60 13.58 12.34
CA ARG A 260 20.34 14.24 11.27
C ARG A 260 21.27 15.40 11.61
N LEU A 261 20.86 16.53 11.08
CA LEU A 261 21.48 17.85 11.23
C LEU A 261 21.57 18.30 12.69
N ARG A 262 20.67 17.85 13.57
CA ARG A 262 20.72 18.14 15.01
C ARG A 262 21.66 17.23 15.81
N GLY A 263 22.31 16.25 15.18
CA GLY A 263 23.15 15.26 15.86
C GLY A 263 22.37 14.28 16.74
N LEU A 264 21.06 14.14 16.52
CA LEU A 264 20.21 13.20 17.25
C LEU A 264 20.25 11.81 16.62
N SER A 265 20.13 10.78 17.46
CA SER A 265 20.01 9.40 16.98
C SER A 265 18.71 9.21 16.17
N PRO A 266 18.73 8.43 15.07
CA PRO A 266 17.50 8.15 14.32
C PRO A 266 16.44 7.43 15.16
N PHE A 267 16.88 6.69 16.18
CA PHE A 267 16.04 5.90 17.08
C PHE A 267 15.40 6.73 18.20
N GLU A 268 15.93 7.91 18.50
CA GLU A 268 15.41 8.77 19.56
C GLU A 268 14.15 9.51 19.09
N PRO A 269 13.08 9.54 19.89
CA PRO A 269 11.90 10.34 19.57
C PRO A 269 12.23 11.84 19.67
N LEU A 270 11.55 12.65 18.86
CA LEU A 270 11.60 14.10 19.01
C LEU A 270 10.79 14.53 20.23
N ASN A 271 11.32 15.51 20.98
CA ASN A 271 10.64 16.08 22.15
C ASN A 271 9.36 16.85 21.78
N LYS A 272 9.29 17.38 20.56
CA LYS A 272 8.14 18.11 20.02
C LYS A 272 7.93 17.77 18.55
N PRO A 273 6.69 17.83 18.03
CA PRO A 273 6.46 17.73 16.60
C PRO A 273 7.24 18.83 15.86
N PRO A 274 7.80 18.53 14.68
CA PRO A 274 8.53 19.53 13.89
C PRO A 274 7.57 20.59 13.35
N ASN A 275 8.05 21.83 13.25
CA ASN A 275 7.32 22.96 12.67
C ASN A 275 7.14 22.81 11.15
N GLU A 276 6.32 23.69 10.54
CA GLU A 276 6.16 23.78 9.08
C GLU A 276 7.51 24.02 8.35
N LEU A 277 8.32 24.91 8.93
CA LEU A 277 9.68 25.23 8.49
C LEU A 277 10.63 25.07 9.68
N GLU A 278 11.70 24.31 9.48
CA GLU A 278 12.79 24.13 10.43
C GLU A 278 14.08 24.65 9.79
N ILE A 279 14.80 25.53 10.47
CA ILE A 279 16.09 26.06 10.01
C ILE A 279 17.16 25.56 10.98
N VAL A 280 18.16 24.86 10.46
CA VAL A 280 19.24 24.26 11.24
C VAL A 280 20.57 24.47 10.51
N GLU A 281 21.65 24.67 11.27
CA GLU A 281 22.99 24.75 10.70
C GLU A 281 23.55 23.35 10.38
N HIS A 282 24.26 23.22 9.26
CA HIS A 282 24.88 21.95 8.88
C HIS A 282 26.07 21.63 9.81
N PRO A 283 26.10 20.46 10.47
CA PRO A 283 27.10 20.16 11.50
C PRO A 283 28.54 20.05 10.96
N HIS A 284 28.70 19.79 9.67
CA HIS A 284 30.02 19.64 9.02
C HIS A 284 30.42 20.84 8.16
N GLN A 285 29.62 21.92 8.12
CA GLN A 285 29.91 23.09 7.28
C GLN A 285 29.48 24.37 8.00
N ALA A 286 30.44 25.02 8.68
CA ALA A 286 30.18 26.22 9.46
C ALA A 286 29.54 27.35 8.62
N GLY A 287 28.49 27.96 9.14
CA GLY A 287 27.72 29.01 8.48
C GLY A 287 26.70 28.52 7.45
N ARG A 288 26.63 27.22 7.14
CA ARG A 288 25.66 26.66 6.19
C ARG A 288 24.30 26.48 6.86
N GLN A 289 23.35 27.34 6.53
CA GLN A 289 21.95 27.17 6.92
C GLN A 289 21.26 26.15 6.02
N VAL A 290 20.47 25.27 6.63
CA VAL A 290 19.61 24.28 5.96
C VAL A 290 18.17 24.51 6.38
N ALA A 291 17.32 24.85 5.41
CA ALA A 291 15.89 25.04 5.60
C ALA A 291 15.11 23.79 5.17
N ILE A 292 14.33 23.21 6.09
CA ILE A 292 13.50 22.04 5.84
C ILE A 292 12.03 22.46 5.87
N VAL A 293 11.40 22.37 4.71
CA VAL A 293 9.97 22.62 4.50
C VAL A 293 9.22 21.30 4.51
N LYS A 294 8.28 21.16 5.44
CA LYS A 294 7.49 19.95 5.60
C LYS A 294 6.14 20.06 4.88
N ASP A 295 5.71 18.92 4.31
CA ASP A 295 4.44 18.67 3.61
C ASP A 295 3.73 19.92 3.04
N MET A 296 4.26 20.44 1.94
CA MET A 296 3.68 21.59 1.25
C MET A 296 2.25 21.35 0.74
N SER A 297 1.81 20.10 0.66
CA SER A 297 0.55 19.71 0.04
C SER A 297 -0.67 20.27 0.77
N GLU A 298 -0.56 20.57 2.07
CA GLU A 298 -1.65 21.09 2.90
C GLU A 298 -1.73 22.63 2.91
N LEU A 299 -0.86 23.31 2.17
CA LEU A 299 -0.74 24.77 2.16
C LEU A 299 -1.44 25.42 0.98
N SER A 300 -1.79 26.69 1.16
CA SER A 300 -2.29 27.55 0.07
C SER A 300 -1.28 27.61 -1.08
N SER A 301 -1.79 27.77 -2.30
CA SER A 301 -0.97 27.93 -3.51
C SER A 301 0.03 29.09 -3.38
N GLU A 302 -0.39 30.19 -2.76
CA GLU A 302 0.45 31.37 -2.51
C GLU A 302 1.63 31.06 -1.59
N LYS A 303 1.40 30.41 -0.44
CA LYS A 303 2.48 29.99 0.47
C LYS A 303 3.43 29.00 -0.21
N ARG A 304 2.90 28.08 -1.01
CA ARG A 304 3.72 27.12 -1.75
C ARG A 304 4.66 27.82 -2.73
N LEU A 305 4.15 28.77 -3.49
CA LEU A 305 4.95 29.54 -4.44
C LEU A 305 6.00 30.38 -3.70
N GLN A 306 5.62 31.00 -2.58
CA GLN A 306 6.53 31.77 -1.73
C GLN A 306 7.73 30.93 -1.28
N TRP A 307 7.50 29.72 -0.73
CA TRP A 307 8.61 28.87 -0.27
C TRP A 307 9.48 28.32 -1.40
N ILE A 308 8.92 28.03 -2.57
CA ILE A 308 9.74 27.68 -3.75
C ILE A 308 10.62 28.87 -4.15
N SER A 309 10.04 30.07 -4.19
CA SER A 309 10.80 31.30 -4.48
C SER A 309 11.91 31.53 -3.45
N ASP A 310 11.60 31.45 -2.16
CA ASP A 310 12.56 31.59 -1.08
C ASP A 310 13.70 30.57 -1.18
N ALA A 311 13.39 29.31 -1.52
CA ALA A 311 14.39 28.27 -1.67
C ALA A 311 15.46 28.58 -2.72
N PHE A 312 15.07 29.20 -3.83
CA PHE A 312 15.98 29.58 -4.91
C PHE A 312 16.71 30.91 -4.67
N HIS A 313 16.15 31.83 -3.87
CA HIS A 313 16.66 33.19 -3.73
C HIS A 313 17.32 33.52 -2.37
N GLN A 314 16.93 32.87 -1.28
CA GLN A 314 17.56 33.07 0.04
C GLN A 314 18.85 32.26 0.16
N ALA A 315 19.77 32.64 1.05
CA ALA A 315 21.00 31.86 1.29
C ALA A 315 20.70 30.49 1.97
N GLY A 316 21.63 29.55 1.85
CA GLY A 316 21.54 28.20 2.42
C GLY A 316 20.94 27.15 1.49
N SER A 317 20.99 25.89 1.93
CA SER A 317 20.42 24.75 1.20
C SER A 317 18.99 24.47 1.67
N TRP A 318 18.14 23.94 0.79
CA TRP A 318 16.72 23.71 1.10
C TRP A 318 16.34 22.25 0.87
N LEU A 319 15.57 21.67 1.79
CA LEU A 319 14.87 20.41 1.62
C LEU A 319 13.37 20.66 1.63
N ILE A 320 12.70 20.32 0.54
CA ILE A 320 11.27 20.55 0.37
C ILE A 320 10.54 19.22 0.20
N VAL A 321 9.53 18.97 1.05
CA VAL A 321 8.67 17.80 0.93
C VAL A 321 7.30 18.18 0.36
N SER A 322 6.90 17.53 -0.74
CA SER A 322 5.58 17.77 -1.36
C SER A 322 5.04 16.57 -2.12
N ASN A 323 3.72 16.38 -2.13
CA ASN A 323 3.08 15.42 -3.03
C ASN A 323 3.28 15.82 -4.50
N THR A 324 3.38 14.84 -5.39
CA THR A 324 3.75 15.06 -6.81
C THR A 324 2.83 16.04 -7.54
N GLY A 325 1.51 15.96 -7.33
CA GLY A 325 0.55 16.86 -7.97
C GLY A 325 0.72 18.33 -7.55
N PRO A 326 0.59 18.66 -6.25
CA PRO A 326 0.83 20.01 -5.74
C PRO A 326 2.20 20.59 -6.15
N LEU A 327 3.24 19.77 -6.16
CA LEU A 327 4.59 20.17 -6.58
C LEU A 327 4.63 20.61 -8.05
N LEU A 328 4.09 19.80 -8.95
CA LEU A 328 4.09 20.09 -10.39
C LEU A 328 3.36 21.40 -10.70
N ASN A 329 2.20 21.62 -10.06
CA ASN A 329 1.45 22.85 -10.23
C ASN A 329 2.27 24.07 -9.79
N THR A 330 2.90 24.02 -8.62
CA THR A 330 3.67 25.16 -8.10
C THR A 330 4.95 25.42 -8.92
N LEU A 331 5.65 24.38 -9.40
CA LEU A 331 6.81 24.55 -10.28
C LEU A 331 6.40 25.12 -11.64
N ARG A 332 5.24 24.73 -12.18
CA ARG A 332 4.69 25.31 -13.39
C ARG A 332 4.38 26.79 -13.19
N ASP A 333 3.74 27.14 -12.07
CA ASP A 333 3.44 28.54 -11.72
C ASP A 333 4.72 29.38 -11.59
N TYR A 334 5.78 28.83 -10.98
CA TYR A 334 7.07 29.49 -10.84
C TYR A 334 7.81 29.68 -12.17
N THR A 335 7.69 28.71 -13.10
CA THR A 335 8.40 28.70 -14.38
C THR A 335 7.64 29.38 -15.52
N HIS A 336 6.43 29.91 -15.29
CA HIS A 336 5.60 30.58 -16.32
C HIS A 336 6.28 31.78 -17.02
N HIS A 337 7.41 32.27 -16.52
CA HIS A 337 8.18 33.37 -17.09
C HIS A 337 9.51 32.94 -17.72
N VAL A 338 9.81 31.63 -17.75
CA VAL A 338 11.05 31.07 -18.30
C VAL A 338 10.77 30.43 -19.67
N PRO A 339 11.44 30.85 -20.75
CA PRO A 339 11.28 30.21 -22.05
C PRO A 339 11.94 28.82 -22.07
N GLY A 340 11.19 27.78 -22.42
CA GLY A 340 11.74 26.43 -22.67
C GLY A 340 10.85 25.29 -22.21
N ASP A 341 11.24 24.07 -22.60
CA ASP A 341 10.55 22.81 -22.26
C ASP A 341 10.96 22.27 -20.87
N ILE A 342 10.95 23.15 -19.87
CA ILE A 342 11.36 22.83 -18.49
C ILE A 342 10.40 21.82 -17.86
N GLU A 343 9.11 21.89 -18.22
CA GLU A 343 8.08 20.95 -17.76
C GLU A 343 8.40 19.51 -18.18
N SER A 344 8.73 19.26 -19.45
CA SER A 344 9.12 17.93 -19.91
C SER A 344 10.40 17.43 -19.25
N ARG A 345 11.34 18.34 -18.95
CA ARG A 345 12.55 17.98 -18.18
C ARG A 345 12.19 17.57 -16.76
N ILE A 346 11.39 18.34 -16.02
CA ILE A 346 10.93 17.98 -14.67
C ILE A 346 10.21 16.62 -14.70
N LEU A 347 9.31 16.40 -15.65
CA LEU A 347 8.61 15.13 -15.82
C LEU A 347 9.58 13.97 -16.12
N SER A 348 10.62 14.21 -16.93
CA SER A 348 11.66 13.20 -17.19
C SER A 348 12.42 12.81 -15.92
N ARG A 349 12.70 13.77 -15.02
CA ARG A 349 13.38 13.53 -13.73
C ARG A 349 12.47 12.78 -12.75
N LEU A 350 11.19 13.12 -12.69
CA LEU A 350 10.20 12.42 -11.85
C LEU A 350 9.97 10.95 -12.27
N ASN A 351 10.21 10.65 -13.54
CA ASN A 351 10.10 9.30 -14.10
C ASN A 351 11.38 8.49 -13.98
N ALA A 352 12.53 9.11 -13.69
CA ALA A 352 13.79 8.42 -13.52
C ALA A 352 13.80 7.60 -12.22
N SER A 353 14.31 6.38 -12.31
CA SER A 353 14.64 5.58 -11.12
C SER A 353 15.87 6.17 -10.44
N TYR A 354 15.88 6.17 -9.11
CA TYR A 354 17.01 6.67 -8.34
C TYR A 354 17.94 5.52 -7.93
N THR A 355 19.23 5.66 -8.23
CA THR A 355 20.32 4.83 -7.71
C THR A 355 21.30 5.74 -6.98
N ALA A 356 21.92 5.23 -5.90
CA ALA A 356 22.72 6.05 -4.99
C ALA A 356 23.87 6.83 -5.66
N ASP A 357 24.37 6.32 -6.79
CA ASP A 357 25.50 6.88 -7.53
C ASP A 357 25.09 7.82 -8.68
N ASP A 358 23.81 7.95 -8.99
CA ASP A 358 23.33 8.74 -10.13
C ASP A 358 22.56 10.00 -9.71
N LEU A 359 23.28 10.97 -9.17
CA LEU A 359 22.70 12.30 -8.86
C LEU A 359 22.52 13.17 -10.11
N LYS A 360 23.27 12.90 -11.18
CA LYS A 360 23.28 13.73 -12.39
C LYS A 360 21.95 13.64 -13.13
N THR A 361 21.37 12.45 -13.24
CA THR A 361 20.06 12.28 -13.89
C THR A 361 18.91 12.83 -13.08
N HIS A 362 19.11 13.23 -11.82
CA HIS A 362 18.09 13.82 -10.94
C HIS A 362 18.30 15.33 -10.70
N THR A 363 19.34 15.92 -11.29
CA THR A 363 19.70 17.34 -11.12
C THR A 363 19.28 18.18 -12.32
N LEU A 364 18.76 19.38 -12.03
CA LEU A 364 18.49 20.47 -12.97
C LEU A 364 19.35 21.68 -12.57
N THR A 365 19.93 22.35 -13.56
CA THR A 365 20.88 23.46 -13.37
C THR A 365 20.35 24.79 -13.92
N GLU A 366 19.13 24.79 -14.45
CA GLU A 366 18.49 25.93 -15.10
C GLU A 366 17.89 26.94 -14.10
N PHE A 367 17.90 26.62 -12.81
CA PHE A 367 17.40 27.47 -11.72
C PHE A 367 18.54 28.26 -11.07
N ALA A 368 18.21 29.28 -10.26
CA ALA A 368 19.19 30.10 -9.52
C ALA A 368 20.11 29.26 -8.62
N LYS A 369 19.62 28.11 -8.14
CA LYS A 369 20.39 27.06 -7.48
C LYS A 369 20.15 25.74 -8.17
N LYS A 370 21.09 24.81 -8.05
CA LYS A 370 20.89 23.44 -8.55
C LYS A 370 19.67 22.82 -7.84
N LEU A 371 18.76 22.29 -8.64
CA LEU A 371 17.54 21.63 -8.18
C LEU A 371 17.73 20.12 -8.32
N VAL A 372 17.64 19.38 -7.21
CA VAL A 372 17.65 17.92 -7.20
C VAL A 372 16.23 17.43 -6.88
N ILE A 373 15.65 16.61 -7.76
CA ILE A 373 14.30 16.05 -7.57
C ILE A 373 14.41 14.56 -7.29
N LEU A 374 13.95 14.12 -6.12
CA LEU A 374 13.97 12.72 -5.70
C LEU A 374 12.54 12.22 -5.53
N ASN A 375 12.12 11.26 -6.35
CA ASN A 375 10.78 10.70 -6.32
C ASN A 375 10.73 9.35 -5.60
N MET A 376 10.12 9.31 -4.42
CA MET A 376 9.98 8.10 -3.61
C MET A 376 9.08 7.03 -4.23
N THR A 377 8.22 7.36 -5.21
CA THR A 377 7.40 6.34 -5.88
C THR A 377 8.21 5.44 -6.81
N ARG A 378 9.42 5.87 -7.17
CA ARG A 378 10.38 5.11 -7.97
C ARG A 378 11.33 4.26 -7.13
N LEU A 379 11.26 4.38 -5.80
CA LEU A 379 12.03 3.53 -4.89
C LEU A 379 11.26 2.25 -4.58
N ASP A 380 11.96 1.11 -4.70
CA ASP A 380 11.46 -0.17 -4.23
C ASP A 380 11.35 -0.15 -2.70
N ASN A 381 10.12 -0.29 -2.20
CA ASN A 381 9.83 -0.31 -0.78
C ASN A 381 9.35 -1.70 -0.31
N VAL A 382 9.36 -2.71 -1.19
CA VAL A 382 8.90 -4.07 -0.86
C VAL A 382 9.84 -4.71 0.15
N GLU A 383 11.16 -4.60 -0.07
CA GLU A 383 12.16 -5.15 0.85
C GLU A 383 12.12 -4.45 2.22
N LEU A 384 12.11 -3.12 2.22
CA LEU A 384 11.96 -2.33 3.46
C LEU A 384 10.66 -2.70 4.19
N GLY A 385 9.56 -2.84 3.44
CA GLY A 385 8.25 -3.20 3.95
C GLY A 385 8.19 -4.60 4.56
N ALA A 386 8.83 -5.59 3.93
CA ALA A 386 8.90 -6.95 4.46
C ALA A 386 9.74 -7.00 5.74
N ASN A 387 10.88 -6.30 5.77
CA ASN A 387 11.77 -6.23 6.93
C ASN A 387 11.13 -5.57 8.16
N LEU A 388 10.05 -4.79 8.01
CA LEU A 388 9.25 -4.31 9.14
C LEU A 388 8.70 -5.45 9.99
N LEU A 389 8.39 -6.61 9.39
CA LEU A 389 7.89 -7.76 10.15
C LEU A 389 8.94 -8.21 11.17
N SER A 390 10.19 -8.38 10.76
CA SER A 390 11.28 -8.78 11.65
C SER A 390 11.42 -7.81 12.82
N ARG A 391 11.37 -6.50 12.55
CA ARG A 391 11.44 -5.46 13.56
C ARG A 391 10.26 -5.49 14.52
N MET A 392 9.03 -5.64 14.02
CA MET A 392 7.84 -5.80 14.86
C MET A 392 7.94 -7.03 15.76
N LEU A 393 8.52 -8.13 15.28
CA LEU A 393 8.70 -9.36 16.05
C LEU A 393 9.80 -9.20 17.11
N GLN A 394 10.92 -8.56 16.80
CA GLN A 394 12.09 -8.42 17.67
C GLN A 394 12.04 -7.19 18.60
N HIS A 395 11.05 -6.31 18.44
CA HIS A 395 10.91 -5.05 19.18
C HIS A 395 10.99 -5.21 20.72
N SER A 396 11.70 -4.30 21.40
CA SER A 396 11.94 -4.32 22.86
C SER A 396 10.64 -4.29 23.68
N GLY A 397 9.61 -3.61 23.18
CA GLY A 397 8.26 -3.55 23.76
C GLY A 397 7.58 -4.90 24.05
N TRP A 398 8.05 -6.02 23.48
CA TRP A 398 7.60 -7.36 23.88
C TRP A 398 8.11 -7.79 25.26
N GLN A 399 9.14 -7.13 25.82
CA GLN A 399 9.70 -7.47 27.14
C GLN A 399 8.67 -7.37 28.26
N ALA A 400 7.73 -6.42 28.17
CA ALA A 400 6.62 -6.28 29.10
C ALA A 400 5.70 -7.53 29.15
N CYS A 401 5.79 -8.44 28.17
CA CYS A 401 5.07 -9.71 28.20
C CYS A 401 5.77 -10.82 29.01
N HIS A 402 7.03 -10.64 29.44
CA HIS A 402 7.74 -11.67 30.23
C HIS A 402 7.12 -11.87 31.62
N GLU A 403 6.73 -10.77 32.27
CA GLU A 403 6.11 -10.73 33.60
C GLU A 403 4.57 -10.75 33.54
N CYS A 404 3.99 -11.01 32.37
CA CYS A 404 2.55 -11.04 32.19
C CYS A 404 1.90 -12.22 32.94
N SER A 405 0.75 -11.98 33.57
CA SER A 405 -0.01 -12.99 34.31
C SER A 405 -0.66 -14.08 33.44
N ILE A 406 -0.79 -13.83 32.13
CA ILE A 406 -1.27 -14.85 31.20
C ILE A 406 -0.14 -15.86 30.98
N GLU A 407 -0.45 -17.14 31.17
CA GLU A 407 0.48 -18.24 30.89
C GLU A 407 1.10 -18.09 29.50
N GLN A 408 2.43 -18.16 29.42
CA GLN A 408 3.18 -17.86 28.21
C GLN A 408 2.75 -18.72 27.02
N ALA A 409 2.46 -20.00 27.28
CA ALA A 409 2.02 -20.97 26.31
C ALA A 409 0.54 -20.81 25.91
N ALA A 410 -0.25 -19.98 26.60
CA ALA A 410 -1.68 -19.82 26.33
C ALA A 410 -2.03 -18.48 25.66
N CYS A 411 -1.17 -17.46 25.76
CA CYS A 411 -1.48 -16.14 25.19
C CYS A 411 -1.49 -16.16 23.65
N PRO A 412 -2.62 -15.87 22.98
CA PRO A 412 -2.72 -15.88 21.52
C PRO A 412 -1.68 -14.99 20.83
N LEU A 413 -1.46 -13.78 21.36
CA LEU A 413 -0.51 -12.81 20.79
C LEU A 413 0.92 -13.35 20.80
N ARG A 414 1.30 -14.01 21.90
CA ARG A 414 2.63 -14.61 22.07
C ARG A 414 2.80 -15.86 21.21
N LEU A 415 1.76 -16.71 21.11
CA LEU A 415 1.77 -17.88 20.24
C LEU A 415 1.93 -17.49 18.77
N ASN A 416 1.19 -16.49 18.30
CA ASN A 416 1.29 -15.99 16.93
C ASN A 416 2.69 -15.43 16.63
N ARG A 417 3.23 -14.60 17.54
CA ARG A 417 4.59 -14.08 17.45
C ARG A 417 5.64 -15.20 17.44
N GLN A 418 5.53 -16.15 18.36
CA GLN A 418 6.50 -17.24 18.48
C GLN A 418 6.52 -18.10 17.22
N ALA A 419 5.35 -18.41 16.66
CA ALA A 419 5.27 -19.15 15.40
C ALA A 419 6.02 -18.45 14.25
N LEU A 420 5.98 -17.12 14.18
CA LEU A 420 6.73 -16.35 13.18
C LEU A 420 8.23 -16.30 13.49
N LEU A 421 8.61 -16.14 14.76
CA LEU A 421 10.02 -16.19 15.19
C LEU A 421 10.66 -17.55 14.90
N ASP A 422 9.92 -18.64 15.10
CA ASP A 422 10.38 -19.99 14.82
C ASP A 422 10.76 -20.16 13.34
N LEU A 423 10.11 -19.44 12.41
CA LEU A 423 10.46 -19.46 10.99
C LEU A 423 11.69 -18.61 10.63
N GLY A 424 11.94 -17.53 11.36
CA GLY A 424 12.99 -16.56 11.02
C GLY A 424 12.74 -15.89 9.66
N ASP A 425 13.79 -15.81 8.84
CA ASP A 425 13.79 -15.03 7.60
C ASP A 425 12.79 -15.54 6.56
N GLN A 426 12.44 -16.83 6.60
CA GLN A 426 11.45 -17.41 5.68
C GLN A 426 10.08 -16.72 5.78
N ALA A 427 9.68 -16.23 6.97
CA ALA A 427 8.43 -15.50 7.12
C ALA A 427 8.48 -14.14 6.40
N ILE A 428 9.64 -13.49 6.43
CA ILE A 428 9.90 -12.21 5.77
C ILE A 428 9.86 -12.39 4.25
N GLU A 429 10.50 -13.45 3.73
CA GLU A 429 10.48 -13.79 2.30
C GLU A 429 9.05 -14.02 1.78
N ARG A 430 8.23 -14.77 2.54
CA ARG A 430 6.83 -15.03 2.16
C ARG A 430 5.99 -13.76 2.11
N VAL A 431 6.24 -12.80 3.01
CA VAL A 431 5.61 -11.47 2.96
C VAL A 431 6.13 -10.69 1.75
N ARG A 432 7.45 -10.71 1.50
CA ARG A 432 8.11 -10.03 0.38
C ARG A 432 7.51 -10.47 -0.95
N TRP A 433 7.34 -11.77 -1.17
CA TRP A 433 6.77 -12.31 -2.41
C TRP A 433 5.33 -11.83 -2.66
N ILE A 434 4.48 -11.79 -1.63
CA ILE A 434 3.12 -11.25 -1.79
C ILE A 434 3.15 -9.76 -2.11
N TYR A 435 3.98 -8.97 -1.42
CA TYR A 435 4.08 -7.53 -1.69
C TYR A 435 4.68 -7.21 -3.06
N GLN A 436 5.64 -8.01 -3.53
CA GLN A 436 6.17 -7.92 -4.88
C GLN A 436 5.09 -8.24 -5.90
N ARG A 437 4.34 -9.32 -5.69
CA ARG A 437 3.19 -9.66 -6.54
C ARG A 437 2.17 -8.54 -6.60
N LEU A 438 1.76 -7.99 -5.46
CA LEU A 438 0.80 -6.88 -5.39
C LEU A 438 1.32 -5.65 -6.15
N THR A 439 2.60 -5.34 -6.02
CA THR A 439 3.22 -4.20 -6.71
C THR A 439 3.17 -4.35 -8.22
N VAL A 440 3.37 -5.58 -8.71
CA VAL A 440 3.44 -5.90 -10.13
C VAL A 440 2.04 -6.04 -10.77
N TYR A 441 1.12 -6.73 -10.11
CA TYR A 441 -0.17 -7.14 -10.69
C TYR A 441 -1.36 -6.28 -10.27
N GLU A 442 -1.25 -5.54 -9.16
CA GLU A 442 -2.33 -4.73 -8.61
C GLU A 442 -1.89 -3.27 -8.48
N GLN A 443 -1.33 -2.94 -7.32
CA GLN A 443 -0.92 -1.59 -6.99
C GLN A 443 0.20 -1.65 -5.95
N ARG A 444 1.22 -0.81 -6.14
CA ARG A 444 2.25 -0.56 -5.14
C ARG A 444 1.64 -0.07 -3.83
N LEU A 445 1.95 -0.77 -2.74
CA LEU A 445 1.57 -0.35 -1.40
C LEU A 445 2.55 0.72 -0.88
N THR A 446 2.03 1.69 -0.14
CA THR A 446 2.87 2.67 0.57
C THR A 446 3.40 2.08 1.87
N MET A 447 4.49 2.64 2.42
CA MET A 447 5.04 2.17 3.69
C MET A 447 4.00 2.20 4.83
N ARG A 448 3.18 3.25 4.89
CA ARG A 448 2.08 3.32 5.87
C ARG A 448 1.09 2.16 5.72
N GLN A 449 0.74 1.78 4.49
CA GLN A 449 -0.17 0.67 4.23
C GLN A 449 0.46 -0.67 4.65
N MET A 450 1.75 -0.89 4.37
CA MET A 450 2.47 -2.09 4.79
C MET A 450 2.59 -2.19 6.32
N VAL A 451 2.91 -1.09 7.01
CA VAL A 451 2.96 -1.02 8.48
C VAL A 451 1.60 -1.37 9.08
N ALA A 452 0.53 -0.71 8.63
CA ALA A 452 -0.82 -0.98 9.12
C ALA A 452 -1.24 -2.43 8.88
N HIS A 453 -0.88 -2.98 7.71
CA HIS A 453 -1.17 -4.36 7.35
C HIS A 453 -0.45 -5.38 8.22
N LEU A 454 0.85 -5.23 8.43
CA LEU A 454 1.64 -6.16 9.26
C LEU A 454 1.27 -6.07 10.73
N ALA A 455 1.03 -4.86 11.25
CA ALA A 455 0.55 -4.67 12.62
C ALA A 455 -0.79 -5.38 12.85
N PHE A 456 -1.74 -5.23 11.92
CA PHE A 456 -3.01 -5.95 11.97
C PHE A 456 -2.83 -7.45 11.82
N SER A 457 -1.94 -7.91 10.93
CA SER A 457 -1.69 -9.33 10.72
C SER A 457 -1.14 -10.01 11.98
N LEU A 458 -0.33 -9.28 12.76
CA LEU A 458 0.29 -9.78 13.97
C LEU A 458 -0.66 -9.85 15.17
N THR A 459 -1.50 -8.83 15.37
CA THR A 459 -2.38 -8.72 16.56
C THR A 459 -3.84 -9.06 16.27
N GLY A 460 -4.29 -8.97 15.02
CA GLY A 460 -5.71 -9.05 14.65
C GLY A 460 -6.58 -7.95 15.25
N GLY A 461 -5.99 -6.87 15.77
CA GLY A 461 -6.68 -5.87 16.59
C GLY A 461 -6.95 -6.31 18.04
N MET A 462 -6.43 -7.46 18.47
CA MET A 462 -6.56 -7.96 19.84
C MET A 462 -5.61 -7.20 20.77
N ASN A 463 -6.11 -6.72 21.90
CA ASN A 463 -5.29 -6.17 22.98
C ASN A 463 -5.09 -7.19 24.12
N CYS A 464 -4.30 -6.84 25.13
CA CYS A 464 -3.99 -7.74 26.24
C CYS A 464 -5.24 -8.14 27.05
N GLN A 465 -6.22 -7.25 27.19
CA GLN A 465 -7.47 -7.58 27.89
C GLN A 465 -8.32 -8.59 27.10
N ASN A 466 -8.37 -8.48 25.77
CA ASN A 466 -9.03 -9.46 24.92
C ASN A 466 -8.34 -10.83 24.99
N ALA A 467 -7.00 -10.85 24.94
CA ALA A 467 -6.22 -12.08 25.08
C ALA A 467 -6.48 -12.77 26.44
N SER A 468 -6.45 -12.00 27.53
CA SER A 468 -6.76 -12.50 28.89
C SER A 468 -8.15 -13.12 28.97
N LYS A 469 -9.18 -12.40 28.46
CA LYS A 469 -10.56 -12.91 28.42
C LYS A 469 -10.69 -14.19 27.60
N SER A 470 -10.01 -14.28 26.46
CA SER A 470 -10.04 -15.48 25.61
C SER A 470 -9.44 -16.70 26.32
N VAL A 471 -8.35 -16.51 27.07
CA VAL A 471 -7.68 -17.59 27.82
C VAL A 471 -8.49 -17.99 29.06
N ALA A 472 -9.09 -17.02 29.75
CA ALA A 472 -9.92 -17.25 30.92
C ALA A 472 -11.21 -18.02 30.59
N ALA A 473 -11.75 -17.86 29.37
CA ALA A 473 -12.94 -18.56 28.90
C ALA A 473 -12.69 -20.05 28.57
N SER A 474 -11.43 -20.49 28.45
CA SER A 474 -11.09 -21.87 28.10
C SER A 474 -10.74 -22.70 29.34
N SER A 475 -11.29 -23.90 29.43
CA SER A 475 -10.98 -24.91 30.45
C SER A 475 -9.80 -25.83 30.07
N ALA A 476 -9.23 -25.66 28.87
CA ALA A 476 -8.09 -26.46 28.42
C ALA A 476 -6.78 -26.05 29.12
N VAL A 477 -5.73 -26.86 28.95
CA VAL A 477 -4.42 -26.66 29.58
C VAL A 477 -3.34 -26.37 28.54
N GLY A 478 -2.35 -25.56 28.91
CA GLY A 478 -1.19 -25.22 28.07
C GLY A 478 -1.60 -24.53 26.77
N ILE A 479 -0.98 -24.94 25.65
CA ILE A 479 -1.23 -24.36 24.32
C ILE A 479 -2.70 -24.44 23.91
N ASN A 480 -3.39 -25.52 24.26
CA ASN A 480 -4.80 -25.72 23.91
C ASN A 480 -5.71 -24.64 24.52
N ARG A 481 -5.30 -24.04 25.64
CA ARG A 481 -6.05 -22.97 26.30
C ARG A 481 -6.11 -21.69 25.45
N GLY A 482 -5.10 -21.44 24.63
CA GLY A 482 -5.00 -20.28 23.75
C GLY A 482 -5.56 -20.45 22.34
N LEU A 483 -5.97 -21.66 21.95
CA LEU A 483 -6.20 -21.99 20.53
C LEU A 483 -7.35 -21.23 19.88
N ASP A 484 -8.46 -20.99 20.60
CA ASP A 484 -9.59 -20.24 20.04
C ASP A 484 -9.17 -18.79 19.76
N GLY A 485 -8.48 -18.15 20.72
CA GLY A 485 -7.94 -16.81 20.53
C GLY A 485 -6.90 -16.77 19.41
N LEU A 486 -6.02 -17.78 19.32
CA LEU A 486 -5.01 -17.87 18.27
C LEU A 486 -5.66 -18.00 16.89
N GLY A 487 -6.67 -18.84 16.73
CA GLY A 487 -7.38 -19.00 15.46
C GLY A 487 -8.08 -17.72 14.96
N GLN A 488 -8.41 -16.79 15.87
CA GLN A 488 -8.97 -15.47 15.52
C GLN A 488 -7.92 -14.46 15.06
N ILE A 489 -6.65 -14.65 15.46
CA ILE A 489 -5.59 -13.66 15.20
C ILE A 489 -4.39 -14.18 14.41
N ILE A 490 -4.40 -15.46 14.02
CA ILE A 490 -3.26 -16.10 13.35
C ILE A 490 -2.86 -15.33 12.10
N PHE A 491 -1.55 -15.06 11.99
CA PHE A 491 -0.99 -14.19 10.95
C PHE A 491 -1.42 -14.62 9.55
N SER A 492 -1.42 -15.92 9.27
CA SER A 492 -1.77 -16.48 7.96
C SER A 492 -3.21 -16.23 7.53
N GLU A 493 -4.14 -15.94 8.45
CA GLU A 493 -5.51 -15.60 8.11
C GLU A 493 -5.68 -14.08 8.03
N ASN A 494 -5.22 -13.35 9.06
CA ASN A 494 -5.37 -11.90 9.11
C ASN A 494 -4.64 -11.18 7.97
N PHE A 495 -3.49 -11.68 7.53
CA PHE A 495 -2.74 -11.14 6.39
C PHE A 495 -3.55 -11.15 5.07
N PHE A 496 -4.50 -12.05 4.95
CA PHE A 496 -5.42 -12.10 3.80
C PHE A 496 -6.83 -11.59 4.15
N GLY A 497 -7.04 -11.10 5.38
CA GLY A 497 -8.33 -10.61 5.85
C GLY A 497 -9.37 -11.69 6.12
N TYR A 498 -8.92 -12.86 6.56
CA TYR A 498 -9.80 -13.96 6.98
C TYR A 498 -9.70 -14.20 8.48
N ARG A 499 -10.70 -14.90 9.02
CA ARG A 499 -10.71 -15.50 10.36
C ARG A 499 -11.41 -16.84 10.28
N HIS A 500 -10.75 -17.91 10.72
CA HIS A 500 -11.30 -19.26 10.66
C HIS A 500 -11.83 -19.67 9.27
N GLY A 501 -11.12 -19.28 8.21
CA GLY A 501 -11.50 -19.55 6.82
C GLY A 501 -12.58 -18.63 6.26
N LYS A 502 -13.17 -17.75 7.07
CA LYS A 502 -14.25 -16.83 6.66
C LYS A 502 -13.70 -15.42 6.44
N LEU A 503 -14.27 -14.72 5.47
CA LEU A 503 -13.93 -13.33 5.20
C LEU A 503 -14.22 -12.47 6.44
N PHE A 504 -13.32 -11.54 6.76
CA PHE A 504 -13.53 -10.55 7.80
C PHE A 504 -13.72 -9.16 7.16
N PRO A 505 -14.98 -8.71 6.92
CA PRO A 505 -15.24 -7.54 6.08
C PRO A 505 -14.58 -6.25 6.58
N ASP A 506 -14.48 -6.05 7.89
CA ASP A 506 -13.84 -4.84 8.46
C ASP A 506 -12.36 -4.72 8.08
N SER A 507 -11.68 -5.83 7.78
CA SER A 507 -10.28 -5.81 7.35
C SER A 507 -10.06 -5.19 5.97
N GLN A 508 -11.11 -5.09 5.13
CA GLN A 508 -11.05 -4.43 3.82
C GLN A 508 -10.76 -2.93 3.90
N ARG A 509 -10.85 -2.33 5.10
CA ARG A 509 -10.40 -0.95 5.34
C ARG A 509 -8.88 -0.79 5.17
N LEU A 510 -8.12 -1.89 5.20
CA LEU A 510 -6.71 -1.93 4.86
C LEU A 510 -6.55 -2.24 3.38
N ARG A 511 -5.89 -1.33 2.65
CA ARG A 511 -5.68 -1.47 1.20
C ARG A 511 -4.98 -2.77 0.83
N ALA A 512 -3.97 -3.19 1.60
CA ALA A 512 -3.26 -4.45 1.34
C ALA A 512 -4.18 -5.68 1.41
N VAL A 513 -5.08 -5.71 2.40
CA VAL A 513 -6.06 -6.79 2.55
C VAL A 513 -7.09 -6.77 1.42
N GLU A 514 -7.61 -5.58 1.07
CA GLU A 514 -8.53 -5.42 -0.05
C GLU A 514 -7.93 -5.95 -1.36
N LEU A 515 -6.67 -5.61 -1.66
CA LEU A 515 -5.97 -6.12 -2.84
C LEU A 515 -5.73 -7.63 -2.77
N ASN A 516 -5.29 -8.13 -1.61
CA ASN A 516 -5.10 -9.56 -1.39
C ASN A 516 -6.39 -10.37 -1.60
N GLN A 517 -7.56 -9.84 -1.25
CA GLN A 517 -8.85 -10.53 -1.41
C GLN A 517 -9.37 -10.58 -2.84
N ARG A 518 -8.90 -9.69 -3.73
CA ARG A 518 -9.15 -9.81 -5.17
C ARG A 518 -8.49 -11.06 -5.76
N GLN A 519 -7.41 -11.48 -5.12
CA GLN A 519 -6.68 -12.69 -5.42
C GLN A 519 -7.24 -13.84 -4.56
N SER A 520 -7.43 -15.02 -5.14
CA SER A 520 -7.99 -16.16 -4.41
C SER A 520 -6.91 -16.90 -3.61
N PHE A 521 -6.19 -16.22 -2.72
CA PHE A 521 -5.13 -16.84 -1.91
C PHE A 521 -5.69 -17.90 -0.95
N GLY A 522 -5.13 -19.12 -1.03
CA GLY A 522 -5.66 -20.31 -0.37
C GLY A 522 -6.60 -21.15 -1.24
N ALA A 523 -6.82 -20.78 -2.51
CA ALA A 523 -7.48 -21.64 -3.51
C ALA A 523 -6.71 -22.98 -3.71
N PRO A 524 -7.35 -23.99 -4.31
CA PRO A 524 -6.67 -25.23 -4.71
C PRO A 524 -5.38 -24.96 -5.48
N VAL A 525 -4.28 -25.54 -4.99
CA VAL A 525 -2.92 -25.39 -5.55
C VAL A 525 -2.68 -26.48 -6.60
N ALA A 526 -2.73 -27.74 -6.18
CA ALA A 526 -2.74 -28.90 -7.07
C ALA A 526 -3.34 -30.11 -6.36
N ALA A 527 -3.80 -31.09 -7.15
CA ALA A 527 -4.52 -32.25 -6.65
C ALA A 527 -3.72 -33.09 -5.63
N ASN A 528 -2.40 -33.17 -5.78
CA ASN A 528 -1.51 -33.87 -4.86
C ASN A 528 -1.49 -33.23 -3.45
N PHE A 529 -1.40 -31.89 -3.37
CA PHE A 529 -1.45 -31.18 -2.09
C PHE A 529 -2.83 -31.24 -1.44
N ASP A 530 -3.88 -31.12 -2.25
CA ASP A 530 -5.26 -31.18 -1.77
C ASP A 530 -5.60 -32.53 -1.14
N ARG A 531 -5.06 -33.63 -1.69
CA ARG A 531 -5.18 -34.98 -1.08
C ARG A 531 -4.52 -35.04 0.29
N GLN A 532 -3.38 -34.39 0.49
CA GLN A 532 -2.66 -34.42 1.76
C GLN A 532 -3.41 -33.72 2.88
N LEU A 533 -4.11 -32.61 2.58
CA LEU A 533 -4.92 -31.87 3.55
C LEU A 533 -6.02 -32.72 4.19
N THR A 534 -6.60 -33.68 3.45
CA THR A 534 -7.70 -34.52 3.94
C THR A 534 -7.24 -35.93 4.33
N SER A 535 -6.08 -36.39 3.86
CA SER A 535 -5.55 -37.73 4.15
C SER A 535 -5.30 -37.99 5.64
N ASN A 536 -5.17 -39.27 6.01
CA ASN A 536 -4.70 -39.67 7.36
C ASN A 536 -3.19 -39.48 7.54
N HIS A 537 -2.41 -39.58 6.47
CA HIS A 537 -0.95 -39.48 6.48
C HIS A 537 -0.49 -38.03 6.68
N GLY A 538 -1.31 -37.08 6.24
CA GLY A 538 -1.10 -35.66 6.47
C GLY A 538 -0.14 -35.02 5.52
N ILE A 539 0.40 -33.92 6.00
CA ILE A 539 1.31 -33.06 5.25
C ILE A 539 2.69 -33.68 5.41
N GLN A 540 3.20 -34.26 4.33
CA GLN A 540 4.47 -35.00 4.35
C GLN A 540 5.65 -34.13 3.91
N TRP A 541 5.38 -33.13 3.07
CA TRP A 541 6.41 -32.28 2.48
C TRP A 541 6.91 -31.18 3.42
N ALA A 542 6.20 -30.91 4.52
CA ALA A 542 6.55 -29.83 5.44
C ALA A 542 6.13 -30.08 6.88
N GLU A 543 6.84 -29.40 7.78
CA GLU A 543 6.55 -29.31 9.21
C GLU A 543 6.10 -27.89 9.60
N LEU A 544 5.19 -27.81 10.59
CA LEU A 544 4.75 -26.54 11.18
C LEU A 544 5.36 -26.34 12.58
N PRO A 545 5.56 -25.09 13.03
CA PRO A 545 5.99 -24.78 14.39
C PRO A 545 5.15 -25.51 15.45
N ALA A 546 5.80 -25.97 16.53
CA ALA A 546 5.15 -26.71 17.60
C ALA A 546 3.95 -25.95 18.22
N THR A 547 4.03 -24.62 18.24
CA THR A 547 2.96 -23.71 18.68
C THR A 547 1.69 -23.78 17.84
N LEU A 548 1.79 -24.21 16.57
CA LEU A 548 0.68 -24.29 15.61
C LEU A 548 0.16 -25.70 15.37
N GLN A 549 0.90 -26.75 15.76
CA GLN A 549 0.48 -28.14 15.54
C GLN A 549 -0.91 -28.46 16.11
N PRO A 550 -1.31 -28.01 17.33
CA PRO A 550 -2.66 -28.27 17.82
C PRO A 550 -3.74 -27.55 17.00
N LEU A 551 -3.44 -26.35 16.48
CA LEU A 551 -4.35 -25.60 15.61
C LEU A 551 -4.52 -26.30 14.25
N GLU A 552 -3.41 -26.75 13.64
CA GLU A 552 -3.43 -27.52 12.38
C GLU A 552 -4.26 -28.79 12.53
N LYS A 553 -4.03 -29.58 13.58
CA LYS A 553 -4.79 -30.82 13.84
C LYS A 553 -6.30 -30.56 13.92
N ARG A 554 -6.69 -29.49 14.63
CA ARG A 554 -8.10 -29.08 14.73
C ARG A 554 -8.67 -28.67 13.38
N TRP A 555 -7.99 -27.80 12.64
CA TRP A 555 -8.45 -27.32 11.34
C TRP A 555 -8.50 -28.44 10.30
N ARG A 556 -7.57 -29.40 10.37
CA ARG A 556 -7.55 -30.57 9.50
C ARG A 556 -8.69 -31.54 9.79
N SER A 557 -9.06 -31.74 11.06
CA SER A 557 -10.27 -32.48 11.40
C SER A 557 -11.50 -31.86 10.75
N LEU A 558 -11.64 -30.53 10.84
CA LEU A 558 -12.76 -29.80 10.24
C LEU A 558 -12.70 -29.76 8.70
N ALA A 559 -11.51 -29.80 8.12
CA ALA A 559 -11.30 -29.82 6.66
C ALA A 559 -11.73 -31.13 6.00
N ARG A 560 -11.78 -32.24 6.76
CA ARG A 560 -12.25 -33.56 6.29
C ARG A 560 -13.76 -33.65 6.15
N GLU A 561 -14.49 -32.77 6.82
CA GLU A 561 -15.94 -32.72 6.72
C GLU A 561 -16.37 -32.26 5.31
N SER A 562 -17.55 -32.69 4.85
CA SER A 562 -18.09 -32.29 3.54
C SER A 562 -18.25 -30.78 3.39
N ALA A 563 -18.54 -30.07 4.49
CA ALA A 563 -18.62 -28.61 4.57
C ALA A 563 -17.25 -27.94 4.87
N GLY A 564 -16.16 -28.70 4.93
CA GLY A 564 -14.83 -28.26 5.36
C GLY A 564 -14.05 -27.36 4.38
N THR A 565 -14.69 -26.85 3.33
CA THR A 565 -14.02 -26.06 2.27
C THR A 565 -13.28 -24.85 2.83
N GLN A 566 -13.91 -24.08 3.72
CA GLN A 566 -13.28 -22.90 4.33
C GLN A 566 -11.99 -23.24 5.10
N TRP A 567 -11.95 -24.41 5.74
CA TRP A 567 -10.79 -24.88 6.50
C TRP A 567 -9.66 -25.35 5.60
N ARG A 568 -9.98 -25.92 4.43
CA ARG A 568 -8.98 -26.22 3.40
C ARG A 568 -8.30 -24.95 2.89
N PHE A 569 -9.06 -23.87 2.70
CA PHE A 569 -8.49 -22.56 2.37
C PHE A 569 -7.58 -22.03 3.49
N ALA A 570 -8.06 -22.10 4.74
CA ALA A 570 -7.29 -21.64 5.89
C ALA A 570 -5.98 -22.43 6.10
N LEU A 571 -6.04 -23.76 5.93
CA LEU A 571 -4.85 -24.63 5.99
C LEU A 571 -3.84 -24.29 4.89
N ARG A 572 -4.28 -23.99 3.66
CA ARG A 572 -3.34 -23.62 2.60
C ARG A 572 -2.61 -22.31 2.91
N ARG A 573 -3.32 -21.32 3.46
CA ARG A 573 -2.69 -20.06 3.92
C ARG A 573 -1.77 -20.29 5.11
N LEU A 574 -2.17 -21.15 6.05
CA LEU A 574 -1.34 -21.55 7.19
C LEU A 574 -0.02 -22.16 6.70
N LEU A 575 -0.09 -23.10 5.75
CA LEU A 575 1.08 -23.74 5.18
C LEU A 575 1.94 -22.76 4.38
N TYR A 576 1.33 -21.89 3.57
CA TYR A 576 2.09 -20.89 2.85
C TYR A 576 2.97 -20.07 3.80
N PHE A 577 2.43 -19.63 4.94
CA PHE A 577 3.20 -18.82 5.89
C PHE A 577 4.11 -19.58 6.84
N PHE A 578 3.72 -20.77 7.30
CA PHE A 578 4.38 -21.43 8.43
C PHE A 578 5.04 -22.77 8.08
N ALA A 579 4.81 -23.35 6.89
CA ALA A 579 5.39 -24.64 6.51
C ALA A 579 6.90 -24.54 6.29
N LYS A 580 7.71 -25.29 7.03
CA LYS A 580 9.13 -25.52 6.73
C LYS A 580 9.28 -26.79 5.89
N PRO A 581 9.88 -26.72 4.70
CA PRO A 581 10.10 -27.91 3.87
C PRO A 581 10.89 -28.98 4.63
N MET A 582 10.46 -30.23 4.53
CA MET A 582 11.22 -31.38 5.03
C MET A 582 12.44 -31.63 4.13
N PRO A 583 13.55 -32.19 4.66
CA PRO A 583 14.69 -32.56 3.84
C PRO A 583 14.28 -33.45 2.66
N ASN A 584 14.79 -33.14 1.46
CA ASN A 584 14.48 -33.80 0.17
C ASN A 584 13.11 -33.47 -0.44
N PHE A 585 12.33 -32.55 0.14
CA PHE A 585 11.05 -32.11 -0.40
C PHE A 585 11.09 -30.70 -0.99
N ASP A 586 12.28 -30.14 -1.23
CA ASP A 586 12.47 -28.77 -1.71
C ASP A 586 11.68 -28.51 -2.99
N ALA A 587 11.88 -29.32 -4.04
CA ALA A 587 11.15 -29.17 -5.31
C ALA A 587 9.62 -29.22 -5.14
N GLN A 588 9.11 -30.04 -4.21
CA GLN A 588 7.68 -30.09 -3.94
C GLN A 588 7.21 -28.83 -3.20
N ALA A 589 7.97 -28.33 -2.23
CA ALA A 589 7.67 -27.08 -1.55
C ALA A 589 7.70 -25.89 -2.52
N GLU A 590 8.66 -25.85 -3.44
CA GLU A 590 8.76 -24.85 -4.50
C GLU A 590 7.49 -24.80 -5.35
N VAL A 591 7.04 -25.94 -5.86
CA VAL A 591 5.78 -26.05 -6.62
C VAL A 591 4.59 -25.57 -5.79
N TYR A 592 4.55 -25.87 -4.48
CA TYR A 592 3.49 -25.38 -3.60
C TYR A 592 3.48 -23.86 -3.50
N PHE A 593 4.63 -23.24 -3.24
CA PHE A 593 4.76 -21.80 -3.07
C PHE A 593 4.44 -21.05 -4.38
N ASP A 594 5.00 -21.50 -5.50
CA ASP A 594 4.79 -20.87 -6.81
C ASP A 594 3.33 -20.93 -7.25
N SER A 595 2.68 -22.08 -7.01
CA SER A 595 1.26 -22.26 -7.30
C SER A 595 0.37 -21.45 -6.35
N PHE A 596 0.72 -21.37 -5.06
CA PHE A 596 -0.02 -20.53 -4.09
C PHE A 596 0.07 -19.05 -4.46
N LEU A 597 1.25 -18.60 -4.89
CA LEU A 597 1.50 -17.23 -5.36
C LEU A 597 0.75 -16.92 -6.66
N GLN A 598 0.34 -17.93 -7.43
CA GLN A 598 -0.25 -17.76 -8.76
C GLN A 598 0.68 -16.96 -9.69
N SER A 599 1.99 -17.16 -9.54
CA SER A 599 3.05 -16.39 -10.20
C SER A 599 4.31 -17.27 -10.28
N PRO A 600 4.36 -18.19 -11.26
CA PRO A 600 5.38 -19.26 -11.33
C PRO A 600 6.81 -18.74 -11.42
N ARG A 601 7.04 -17.57 -12.01
CA ARG A 601 8.38 -16.99 -12.19
C ARG A 601 8.75 -15.98 -11.09
N LEU A 602 7.90 -15.77 -10.09
CA LEU A 602 8.12 -14.72 -9.08
C LEU A 602 9.37 -14.97 -8.24
N ARG A 603 9.55 -16.18 -7.72
CA ARG A 603 10.68 -16.49 -6.82
C ARG A 603 12.02 -16.44 -7.57
N GLU A 604 12.05 -16.92 -8.80
CA GLU A 604 13.22 -16.79 -9.69
C GLU A 604 13.53 -15.31 -9.98
N PHE A 605 12.50 -14.54 -10.34
CA PHE A 605 12.63 -13.10 -10.60
C PHE A 605 13.11 -12.33 -9.35
N ASP A 606 12.61 -12.66 -8.16
CA ASP A 606 13.08 -12.11 -6.88
C ASP A 606 14.55 -12.47 -6.61
N ARG A 607 14.96 -13.71 -6.88
CA ARG A 607 16.35 -14.15 -6.75
C ARG A 607 17.27 -13.38 -7.68
N TRP A 608 16.95 -13.26 -8.97
CA TRP A 608 17.77 -12.51 -9.94
C TRP A 608 17.92 -11.03 -9.54
N ARG A 609 16.88 -10.44 -8.95
CA ARG A 609 16.95 -9.07 -8.41
C ARG A 609 17.90 -8.93 -7.24
N GLN A 610 17.97 -9.93 -6.37
CA GLN A 610 18.86 -9.91 -5.21
C GLN A 610 20.31 -10.20 -5.58
N THR A 611 20.54 -11.10 -6.53
CA THR A 611 21.90 -11.46 -6.99
C THR A 611 22.42 -10.51 -8.06
N GLU A 612 21.60 -9.56 -8.53
CA GLU A 612 21.86 -8.66 -9.66
C GLU A 612 22.40 -9.38 -10.91
N SER A 613 22.02 -10.64 -11.09
CA SER A 613 22.53 -11.53 -12.12
C SER A 613 21.58 -12.67 -12.40
N LEU A 614 21.71 -13.26 -13.58
CA LEU A 614 20.99 -14.48 -13.94
C LEU A 614 21.77 -15.70 -13.46
N ASP A 615 21.06 -16.72 -12.99
CA ASP A 615 21.65 -17.99 -12.59
C ASP A 615 22.29 -18.66 -13.82
N VAL A 616 23.58 -19.02 -13.77
CA VAL A 616 24.36 -19.57 -14.91
C VAL A 616 24.03 -21.05 -15.18
N SER A 617 22.77 -21.47 -15.03
CA SER A 617 22.31 -22.86 -15.11
C SER A 617 21.59 -23.17 -16.43
N ASN A 618 21.20 -24.44 -16.60
CA ASN A 618 20.31 -24.91 -17.69
C ASN A 618 18.98 -24.11 -17.77
N ASP A 619 18.62 -23.39 -16.72
CA ASP A 619 17.36 -22.64 -16.62
C ASP A 619 17.34 -21.40 -17.53
N LEU A 620 18.50 -20.81 -17.83
CA LEU A 620 18.62 -19.69 -18.78
C LEU A 620 18.29 -20.11 -20.21
N GLU A 621 18.80 -21.27 -20.61
CA GLU A 621 18.49 -21.85 -21.91
C GLU A 621 17.01 -22.24 -21.99
N SER A 622 16.45 -22.83 -20.93
CA SER A 622 15.00 -23.10 -20.86
C SER A 622 14.19 -21.82 -21.04
N LEU A 623 14.53 -20.76 -20.31
CA LEU A 623 13.85 -19.46 -20.42
C LEU A 623 13.96 -18.88 -21.82
N ARG A 624 15.14 -18.96 -22.45
CA ARG A 624 15.34 -18.52 -23.83
C ARG A 624 14.42 -19.28 -24.78
N TRP A 625 14.38 -20.61 -24.69
CA TRP A 625 13.52 -21.45 -25.52
C TRP A 625 12.04 -21.15 -25.32
N GLU A 626 11.59 -21.02 -24.08
CA GLU A 626 10.22 -20.62 -23.75
C GLU A 626 9.85 -19.28 -24.39
N CYS A 627 10.72 -18.27 -24.28
CA CYS A 627 10.50 -16.98 -24.92
C CYS A 627 10.36 -17.13 -26.44
N LEU A 628 11.29 -17.86 -27.09
CA LEU A 628 11.32 -18.00 -28.54
C LEU A 628 10.11 -18.78 -29.08
N HIS A 629 9.67 -19.84 -28.38
CA HIS A 629 8.46 -20.57 -28.72
C HIS A 629 7.22 -19.68 -28.65
N ILE A 630 7.09 -18.88 -27.60
CA ILE A 630 5.94 -17.98 -27.46
C ILE A 630 5.98 -16.84 -28.48
N LEU A 631 7.15 -16.27 -28.79
CA LEU A 631 7.27 -15.28 -29.86
C LEU A 631 6.95 -15.88 -31.24
N LEU A 632 7.40 -17.11 -31.51
CA LEU A 632 7.02 -17.84 -32.72
C LEU A 632 5.50 -17.98 -32.80
N GLU A 633 4.85 -18.39 -31.71
CA GLU A 633 3.40 -18.54 -31.68
C GLU A 633 2.66 -17.22 -31.94
N LEU A 634 3.04 -16.17 -31.20
CA LEU A 634 2.40 -14.85 -31.29
C LEU A 634 2.59 -14.21 -32.66
N TYR A 635 3.80 -14.29 -33.23
CA TYR A 635 4.14 -13.58 -34.46
C TYR A 635 3.82 -14.36 -35.72
N SER A 636 3.75 -15.70 -35.67
CA SER A 636 3.32 -16.51 -36.80
C SER A 636 1.79 -16.63 -36.87
N GLY A 637 1.11 -16.62 -35.71
CA GLY A 637 -0.33 -16.88 -35.59
C GLY A 637 -0.69 -18.36 -35.49
N PHE A 638 0.29 -19.26 -35.42
CA PHE A 638 0.11 -20.71 -35.24
C PHE A 638 0.68 -21.14 -33.90
N SER A 639 0.14 -22.19 -33.27
CA SER A 639 0.73 -22.64 -32.00
C SER A 639 2.12 -23.22 -32.22
N PHE A 640 3.05 -22.95 -31.30
CA PHE A 640 4.44 -23.41 -31.45
C PHE A 640 4.54 -24.93 -31.56
N GLY A 641 3.64 -25.67 -30.89
CA GLY A 641 3.58 -27.14 -30.96
C GLY A 641 3.19 -27.70 -32.34
N GLN A 642 2.72 -26.85 -33.26
CA GLN A 642 2.43 -27.23 -34.64
C GLN A 642 3.67 -27.20 -35.55
N PHE A 643 4.78 -26.64 -35.07
CA PHE A 643 6.04 -26.59 -35.81
C PHE A 643 6.91 -27.79 -35.46
N THR A 644 7.40 -28.51 -36.47
CA THR A 644 8.33 -29.63 -36.30
C THR A 644 9.77 -29.16 -36.54
N ASN A 645 10.66 -29.41 -35.58
CA ASN A 645 12.10 -29.08 -35.65
C ASN A 645 12.39 -27.64 -36.17
N ASN A 646 11.66 -26.65 -35.64
CA ASN A 646 11.79 -25.28 -36.10
C ASN A 646 12.70 -24.44 -35.21
N GLU A 647 13.71 -23.82 -35.82
CA GLU A 647 14.72 -22.98 -35.17
C GLU A 647 14.58 -21.50 -35.56
N ASN A 648 13.38 -21.07 -35.98
CA ASN A 648 13.18 -19.71 -36.51
C ASN A 648 11.89 -19.07 -36.03
N ILE A 649 11.93 -17.76 -35.76
CA ILE A 649 10.73 -16.93 -35.60
C ILE A 649 10.29 -16.45 -36.98
N TYR A 650 8.99 -16.60 -37.27
CA TYR A 650 8.37 -16.07 -38.48
C TYR A 650 7.47 -14.88 -38.14
N LEU A 651 7.77 -13.72 -38.73
CA LEU A 651 6.91 -12.54 -38.62
C LEU A 651 5.97 -12.52 -39.82
N THR A 652 4.66 -12.69 -39.60
CA THR A 652 3.67 -12.83 -40.70
C THR A 652 2.79 -11.61 -40.92
N LEU A 653 2.18 -11.47 -42.10
CA LEU A 653 1.10 -10.50 -42.35
C LEU A 653 -0.24 -11.05 -41.86
N ARG A 654 -0.41 -11.05 -40.55
CA ARG A 654 -1.68 -11.38 -39.91
C ARG A 654 -2.63 -10.20 -39.97
N ARG A 655 -3.94 -10.45 -40.13
CA ARG A 655 -4.94 -9.42 -39.86
C ARG A 655 -5.04 -9.12 -38.36
N SER A 656 -5.33 -7.88 -38.01
CA SER A 656 -5.49 -7.45 -36.62
C SER A 656 -6.78 -7.98 -35.96
N ASP A 657 -7.79 -8.33 -36.76
CA ASP A 657 -9.03 -8.95 -36.31
C ASP A 657 -8.82 -10.47 -36.15
N CYS A 658 -8.47 -10.92 -34.95
CA CYS A 658 -8.26 -12.32 -34.58
C CYS A 658 -9.51 -13.23 -34.71
N GLU A 659 -10.62 -12.75 -35.28
CA GLU A 659 -11.90 -13.44 -35.41
C GLU A 659 -11.89 -14.56 -36.47
N ILE A 660 -10.97 -14.50 -37.43
CA ILE A 660 -10.86 -15.48 -38.52
C ILE A 660 -9.55 -16.26 -38.38
N SER A 661 -9.66 -17.57 -38.18
CA SER A 661 -8.50 -18.47 -38.24
C SER A 661 -7.93 -18.49 -39.65
N GLN A 662 -6.71 -17.97 -39.81
CA GLN A 662 -6.02 -17.91 -41.09
C GLN A 662 -5.13 -19.15 -41.23
N SER A 663 -5.56 -20.11 -42.06
CA SER A 663 -4.82 -21.35 -42.33
C SER A 663 -3.55 -21.12 -43.16
N THR A 664 -3.38 -19.93 -43.73
CA THR A 664 -2.22 -19.56 -44.56
C THR A 664 -1.77 -18.15 -44.20
N GLN A 665 -0.46 -17.96 -44.02
CA GLN A 665 0.16 -16.70 -43.60
C GLN A 665 1.37 -16.37 -44.47
N LEU A 666 1.47 -15.12 -44.95
CA LEU A 666 2.66 -14.64 -45.65
C LEU A 666 3.72 -14.24 -44.63
N VAL A 667 4.95 -14.75 -44.77
CA VAL A 667 6.08 -14.39 -43.93
C VAL A 667 6.76 -13.15 -44.50
N VAL A 668 6.91 -12.13 -43.67
CA VAL A 668 7.62 -10.86 -43.96
C VAL A 668 9.08 -10.95 -43.54
N ALA A 669 9.36 -11.61 -42.42
CA ALA A 669 10.71 -11.81 -41.92
C ALA A 669 10.87 -13.18 -41.28
N LYS A 670 12.08 -13.74 -41.43
CA LYS A 670 12.53 -14.99 -40.83
C LYS A 670 13.78 -14.70 -39.99
N LEU A 671 13.74 -15.03 -38.70
CA LEU A 671 14.81 -14.75 -37.74
C LEU A 671 15.27 -16.06 -37.09
N ASN A 672 16.57 -16.29 -36.97
CA ASN A 672 17.09 -17.52 -36.36
C ASN A 672 17.07 -17.41 -34.82
N PHE A 673 16.74 -18.50 -34.13
CA PHE A 673 16.81 -18.60 -32.66
C PHE A 673 18.20 -18.30 -32.10
N ASP A 674 19.26 -18.67 -32.82
CA ASP A 674 20.65 -18.43 -32.41
C ASP A 674 21.04 -16.93 -32.36
N ASP A 675 20.27 -16.06 -33.03
CA ASP A 675 20.47 -14.61 -32.96
C ASP A 675 19.97 -14.00 -31.64
N PHE A 676 19.27 -14.79 -30.81
CA PHE A 676 18.69 -14.35 -29.55
C PHE A 676 19.45 -14.87 -28.34
N TYR A 677 19.63 -13.98 -27.36
CA TYR A 677 20.25 -14.30 -26.08
C TYR A 677 19.58 -13.51 -24.96
N ILE A 678 19.73 -13.99 -23.73
CA ILE A 678 19.22 -13.31 -22.54
C ILE A 678 20.39 -12.65 -21.79
N LYS A 679 20.19 -11.40 -21.38
CA LYS A 679 21.09 -10.70 -20.46
C LYS A 679 20.32 -10.13 -19.28
N TYR A 680 21.01 -9.77 -18.21
CA TYR A 680 20.42 -9.09 -17.06
C TYR A 680 20.70 -7.59 -17.13
N ASP A 681 19.67 -6.77 -16.90
CA ASP A 681 19.82 -5.32 -16.75
C ASP A 681 19.79 -4.97 -15.26
N SER A 682 20.96 -4.73 -14.67
CA SER A 682 21.09 -4.42 -13.24
C SER A 682 20.45 -3.08 -12.87
N ILE A 683 20.30 -2.15 -13.83
CA ILE A 683 19.65 -0.85 -13.57
C ILE A 683 18.14 -1.02 -13.52
N LYS A 684 17.55 -1.77 -14.45
CA LYS A 684 16.10 -2.06 -14.45
C LYS A 684 15.72 -3.18 -13.50
N GLY A 685 16.69 -3.99 -13.05
CA GLY A 685 16.48 -5.14 -12.19
C GLY A 685 15.63 -6.23 -12.84
N LEU A 686 15.86 -6.54 -14.12
CA LEU A 686 15.10 -7.56 -14.86
C LEU A 686 15.89 -8.17 -16.02
N PRO A 687 15.53 -9.39 -16.47
CA PRO A 687 16.12 -9.97 -17.68
C PRO A 687 15.61 -9.29 -18.96
N LEU A 688 16.48 -9.28 -19.97
CA LEU A 688 16.22 -8.77 -21.31
C LEU A 688 16.46 -9.88 -22.33
N LEU A 689 15.51 -10.10 -23.23
CA LEU A 689 15.73 -10.88 -24.45
C LEU A 689 16.26 -9.95 -25.54
N CYS A 690 17.49 -10.17 -26.00
CA CYS A 690 18.19 -9.35 -26.97
C CYS A 690 18.28 -10.05 -28.32
N TYR A 691 18.16 -9.30 -29.42
CA TYR A 691 18.38 -9.79 -30.79
C TYR A 691 19.66 -9.21 -31.39
N GLN A 692 20.74 -10.00 -31.46
CA GLN A 692 22.07 -9.56 -31.88
C GLN A 692 22.66 -8.44 -30.99
N ASN A 693 23.98 -8.22 -31.04
CA ASN A 693 24.68 -7.34 -30.10
C ASN A 693 24.28 -5.84 -30.11
N ASP A 694 23.56 -5.38 -31.13
CA ASP A 694 23.05 -3.99 -31.26
C ASP A 694 21.58 -3.96 -31.72
N GLY A 695 20.74 -4.87 -31.21
CA GLY A 695 19.34 -4.94 -31.65
C GLY A 695 18.33 -4.55 -30.62
N PRO A 696 17.05 -4.70 -31.01
CA PRO A 696 15.97 -4.48 -30.07
C PRO A 696 16.09 -5.42 -28.89
N GLU A 697 15.62 -4.92 -27.75
CA GLU A 697 15.62 -5.62 -26.48
C GLU A 697 14.18 -5.70 -25.98
N LEU A 698 13.75 -6.88 -25.58
CA LEU A 698 12.46 -7.11 -24.95
C LEU A 698 12.67 -7.26 -23.44
N ALA A 699 12.14 -6.31 -22.67
CA ALA A 699 12.15 -6.39 -21.22
C ALA A 699 11.22 -7.52 -20.70
N LEU A 700 11.80 -8.53 -20.06
CA LEU A 700 11.06 -9.66 -19.51
C LEU A 700 10.56 -9.30 -18.10
N THR A 701 9.47 -8.52 -18.05
CA THR A 701 8.78 -8.20 -16.80
C THR A 701 8.15 -9.45 -16.20
N LEU A 702 7.93 -9.47 -14.88
CA LEU A 702 7.30 -10.63 -14.21
C LEU A 702 5.94 -11.05 -14.83
N PRO A 703 5.02 -10.15 -15.22
CA PRO A 703 3.79 -10.56 -15.89
C PRO A 703 4.02 -11.20 -17.26
N LEU A 704 5.04 -10.74 -18.00
CA LEU A 704 5.40 -11.32 -19.28
C LEU A 704 6.05 -12.70 -19.09
N LEU A 705 6.93 -12.85 -18.10
CA LEU A 705 7.55 -14.13 -17.73
C LEU A 705 6.50 -15.17 -17.33
N ASP A 706 5.55 -14.79 -16.46
CA ASP A 706 4.47 -15.67 -16.06
C ASP A 706 3.60 -16.04 -17.27
N PHE A 707 3.21 -15.07 -18.11
CA PHE A 707 2.46 -15.33 -19.34
C PHE A 707 3.16 -16.33 -20.27
N ILE A 708 4.47 -16.14 -20.49
CA ILE A 708 5.29 -17.04 -21.30
C ILE A 708 5.26 -18.46 -20.69
N TYR A 709 5.46 -18.57 -19.38
CA TYR A 709 5.41 -19.86 -18.67
C TYR A 709 4.05 -20.55 -18.83
N TRP A 710 2.94 -19.86 -18.56
CA TRP A 710 1.59 -20.44 -18.66
C TRP A 710 1.32 -20.91 -20.09
N ARG A 711 1.64 -20.08 -21.08
CA ARG A 711 1.40 -20.38 -22.49
C ARG A 711 2.25 -21.54 -22.98
N HIS A 712 3.51 -21.61 -22.58
CA HIS A 712 4.42 -22.68 -22.94
C HIS A 712 3.95 -24.04 -22.38
N ASN A 713 3.40 -24.04 -21.16
CA ASN A 713 2.83 -25.23 -20.53
C ASN A 713 1.39 -25.56 -21.00
N GLY A 714 0.89 -24.90 -22.05
CA GLY A 714 -0.43 -25.17 -22.63
C GLY A 714 -1.62 -24.69 -21.77
N GLN A 715 -1.38 -23.87 -20.76
CA GLN A 715 -2.43 -23.32 -19.91
C GLN A 715 -2.98 -22.04 -20.55
N LEU A 716 -4.30 -22.00 -20.74
CA LEU A 716 -5.03 -20.80 -21.13
C LEU A 716 -5.14 -19.87 -19.91
N SER A 717 -4.10 -19.07 -19.64
CA SER A 717 -4.17 -18.05 -18.59
C SER A 717 -5.04 -16.87 -19.01
N ASN A 718 -5.31 -15.99 -18.05
CA ASN A 718 -5.87 -14.66 -18.30
C ASN A 718 -5.07 -13.91 -19.38
N GLU A 719 -5.76 -13.10 -20.16
CA GLU A 719 -5.16 -12.26 -21.19
C GLU A 719 -4.07 -11.34 -20.61
N LEU A 720 -2.94 -11.27 -21.32
CA LEU A 720 -1.85 -10.37 -20.99
C LEU A 720 -2.36 -8.92 -21.02
N SER A 721 -1.94 -8.09 -20.05
CA SER A 721 -2.35 -6.68 -20.03
C SER A 721 -2.00 -5.95 -21.32
N GLN A 722 -2.80 -4.95 -21.71
CA GLN A 722 -2.57 -4.18 -22.94
C GLN A 722 -1.17 -3.57 -23.03
N ILE A 723 -0.56 -3.22 -21.90
CA ILE A 723 0.80 -2.65 -21.85
C ILE A 723 1.84 -3.66 -22.35
N HIS A 724 1.75 -4.91 -21.89
CA HIS A 724 2.70 -5.95 -22.30
C HIS A 724 2.41 -6.47 -23.72
N LEU A 725 1.14 -6.45 -24.16
CA LEU A 725 0.81 -6.69 -25.58
C LEU A 725 1.45 -5.63 -26.48
N ALA A 726 1.29 -4.35 -26.14
CA ALA A 726 1.93 -3.26 -26.87
C ALA A 726 3.47 -3.37 -26.88
N GLN A 727 4.06 -3.87 -25.79
CA GLN A 727 5.50 -4.15 -25.72
C GLN A 727 5.94 -5.25 -26.70
N LEU A 728 5.16 -6.33 -26.82
CA LEU A 728 5.42 -7.41 -27.78
C LEU A 728 5.24 -6.95 -29.23
N ASP A 729 4.23 -6.12 -29.50
CA ASP A 729 4.01 -5.53 -30.83
C ASP A 729 5.11 -4.54 -31.20
N TRP A 730 5.56 -3.72 -30.25
CA TRP A 730 6.70 -2.82 -30.43
C TRP A 730 7.97 -3.61 -30.74
N PHE A 731 8.26 -4.67 -29.97
CA PHE A 731 9.42 -5.53 -30.22
C PHE A 731 9.38 -6.17 -31.61
N ARG A 732 8.20 -6.64 -32.05
CA ARG A 732 7.98 -7.15 -33.41
C ARG A 732 8.29 -6.11 -34.48
N ALA A 733 7.83 -4.88 -34.30
CA ALA A 733 8.06 -3.79 -35.25
C ALA A 733 9.55 -3.45 -35.36
N GLU A 734 10.26 -3.40 -34.24
CA GLU A 734 11.72 -3.17 -34.24
C GLU A 734 12.50 -4.31 -34.90
N LEU A 735 12.10 -5.56 -34.68
CA LEU A 735 12.67 -6.72 -35.38
C LEU A 735 12.48 -6.61 -36.90
N LEU A 736 11.28 -6.22 -37.36
CA LEU A 736 10.98 -5.99 -38.78
C LEU A 736 11.83 -4.86 -39.37
N ASN A 737 11.96 -3.74 -38.66
CA ASN A 737 12.77 -2.61 -39.08
C ASN A 737 14.24 -3.03 -39.27
N LYS A 738 14.79 -3.80 -38.33
CA LYS A 738 16.17 -4.29 -38.40
C LYS A 738 16.37 -5.33 -39.52
N PHE A 739 15.35 -6.15 -39.81
CA PHE A 739 15.40 -7.12 -40.92
C PHE A 739 15.35 -6.43 -42.30
N ASN A 740 14.45 -5.46 -42.49
CA ASN A 740 14.27 -4.74 -43.76
C ASN A 740 15.51 -3.93 -44.19
N GLN A 741 16.32 -3.46 -43.24
CA GLN A 741 17.59 -2.79 -43.53
C GLN A 741 18.64 -3.73 -44.15
N LYS A 742 18.54 -5.04 -43.91
CA LYS A 742 19.56 -6.03 -44.32
C LYS A 742 19.19 -6.82 -45.58
N ASN A 743 17.90 -7.00 -45.90
CA ASN A 743 17.46 -7.93 -46.95
C ASN A 743 16.54 -7.30 -48.01
N LYS A 744 17.01 -7.28 -49.26
CA LYS A 744 16.15 -7.22 -50.46
C LYS A 744 16.05 -8.64 -51.04
N GLN A 745 15.17 -9.49 -50.51
CA GLN A 745 14.97 -10.83 -51.04
C GLN A 745 13.76 -10.87 -51.98
N ASN A 746 13.91 -11.55 -53.12
CA ASN A 746 12.83 -11.87 -54.07
C ASN A 746 12.09 -13.17 -53.70
N ASP A 747 12.34 -13.70 -52.50
CA ASP A 747 11.77 -14.96 -52.00
C ASP A 747 10.50 -14.66 -51.20
N ILE A 748 9.36 -15.21 -51.64
CA ILE A 748 8.11 -15.23 -50.90
C ILE A 748 8.03 -16.51 -50.08
N ILE A 749 7.87 -16.39 -48.77
CA ILE A 749 7.68 -17.52 -47.87
C ILE A 749 6.24 -17.50 -47.35
N ILE A 750 5.56 -18.65 -47.43
CA ILE A 750 4.20 -18.83 -46.93
C ILE A 750 4.20 -19.96 -45.90
N LEU A 751 3.59 -19.73 -44.75
CA LEU A 751 3.26 -20.76 -43.77
C LEU A 751 1.83 -21.24 -44.00
N ARG A 752 1.63 -22.55 -44.03
CA ARG A 752 0.31 -23.16 -44.19
C ARG A 752 0.09 -24.22 -43.12
N SER A 753 -1.04 -24.16 -42.43
CA SER A 753 -1.50 -25.23 -41.56
C SER A 753 -2.06 -26.39 -42.39
N GLY A 754 -1.49 -27.58 -42.21
CA GLY A 754 -1.93 -28.82 -42.81
C GLY A 754 -3.15 -29.41 -42.11
N ILE A 755 -3.77 -30.40 -42.75
CA ILE A 755 -4.92 -31.13 -42.19
C ILE A 755 -4.49 -31.99 -40.98
N ASP A 756 -3.23 -32.38 -40.95
CA ASP A 756 -2.55 -33.06 -39.84
C ASP A 756 -2.23 -32.13 -38.65
N GLY A 757 -2.55 -30.84 -38.77
CA GLY A 757 -2.27 -29.83 -37.74
C GLY A 757 -0.83 -29.32 -37.72
N GLN A 758 0.05 -29.79 -38.63
CA GLN A 758 1.43 -29.33 -38.74
C GLN A 758 1.56 -28.09 -39.63
N ILE A 759 2.57 -27.27 -39.37
CA ILE A 759 2.88 -26.11 -40.22
C ILE A 759 3.89 -26.47 -41.31
N TYR A 760 3.51 -26.22 -42.56
CA TYR A 760 4.34 -26.39 -43.73
C TYR A 760 4.86 -25.05 -44.24
N GLN A 761 6.15 -25.00 -44.54
CA GLN A 761 6.79 -23.84 -45.17
C GLN A 761 6.83 -24.04 -46.69
N HIS A 762 6.24 -23.11 -47.44
CA HIS A 762 6.36 -23.04 -48.90
C HIS A 762 7.20 -21.84 -49.31
N ARG A 763 8.19 -22.05 -50.18
CA ARG A 763 9.06 -20.98 -50.69
C ARG A 763 8.81 -20.78 -52.18
N TYR A 764 8.67 -19.53 -52.57
CA TYR A 764 8.46 -19.12 -53.95
C TYR A 764 9.49 -18.07 -54.34
N PHE A 765 9.98 -18.12 -55.56
CA PHE A 765 10.90 -17.12 -56.11
C PHE A 765 10.13 -16.24 -57.11
N MET A 766 10.17 -14.93 -56.92
CA MET A 766 9.55 -13.98 -57.85
C MET A 766 10.56 -13.51 -58.90
N LYS A 767 10.35 -13.89 -60.17
CA LYS A 767 11.08 -13.32 -61.32
C LYS A 767 10.38 -12.02 -61.72
N ILE A 768 10.85 -10.90 -61.17
CA ILE A 768 10.29 -9.54 -61.39
C ILE A 768 10.20 -9.17 -62.89
N LYS A 769 11.10 -9.69 -63.74
CA LYS A 769 11.11 -9.39 -65.17
C LYS A 769 10.03 -10.11 -65.98
N ASP A 770 9.53 -11.26 -65.50
CA ASP A 770 8.64 -12.14 -66.27
C ASP A 770 7.24 -12.30 -65.64
N ASN A 771 6.96 -11.63 -64.50
CA ASN A 771 5.76 -11.83 -63.68
C ASN A 771 5.47 -13.31 -63.33
N LEU A 772 6.51 -14.15 -63.28
CA LEU A 772 6.42 -15.57 -62.97
C LEU A 772 6.86 -15.84 -61.53
N LEU A 773 6.10 -16.70 -60.85
CA LEU A 773 6.32 -17.12 -59.46
C LEU A 773 6.63 -18.62 -59.47
N GLU A 774 7.89 -18.98 -59.21
CA GLU A 774 8.38 -20.36 -59.28
C GLU A 774 8.45 -20.98 -57.89
N VAL A 775 8.00 -22.23 -57.75
CA VAL A 775 8.08 -22.97 -56.47
C VAL A 775 9.50 -23.47 -56.27
N LYS A 776 10.11 -23.11 -55.14
CA LYS A 776 11.38 -23.67 -54.70
C LYS A 776 11.03 -24.86 -53.82
N GLN A 777 11.18 -26.08 -54.36
CA GLN A 777 10.94 -27.31 -53.61
C GLN A 777 11.87 -27.41 -52.41
#